data_AF-A0A8K0PK25-F1
#
_entry.id   AF-A0A8K0PK25-F1
#
_cell.length_a   1.000
_cell.length_b   1.000
_cell.length_c   1.000
_cell.angle_alpha   90.00
_cell.angle_beta   90.00
_cell.angle_gamma   90.00
#
_symmetry.space_group_name_H-M   'P 1'
#
loop_
_entity.id
_entity.type
_entity.pdbx_description
1 polymer ?
#
loop_
_entity_poly.entity_id
_entity_poly.type
_entity_poly.pdbx_seq_one_letter_code
_entity_poly.pdbx_strand_id
1 'polypeptide(L)'
;MLEGISEGASPQKLLNSAKDLIAEACNKTDPFYGLSTASCQVYDTAWVAMVVKRLDNGEDTWAFPLSFQYILRAQASDGGWGESKSSRTAGILDTAAALLTLHRHLGRPLQIMDVTRMDVQDRIERASKSLVSQLQQWDDLVESNHIGVELILPPLLEQLRQVDPLLRSTRFTAEEDLLRMNAEKLRNFDVSSLYGSPPSSALHSLEAFLGKIDFDRVSHHLYHGSMMASPSSTAAYLIGASTYDATAEAYLTHILDRAAGQNLGGIPGTYPITNFEYSWITATLLRDCFTYEDLVSPALECLSRTLEETFQAGKGVIGFAPRTADVDDTAKGLLALTSMRRYTPADPRPMIKVFERDDHFTTFGSERDPSFTSNCHVLLSLLAQESDLCHYRAQIHKATKFLCDFLFYRNGPVKDKWHMTSSYPSMLLVEAFLELLRLQDKQKLDQLLTFDEQHRVYIVLFQTSLFLPLLRKEKQAIFPRDGTMLTPDDYIDIIPYTWVICSNRIGIHTSPSLALDMMLLSMYGYQVDEFFESHAMAGHYHSGSDLKRLVDDVLEQTITACAGLSNGISKHDTAAQSPTTQEAAISMPEMSAGLIRFITFILKYPSVSNAHPTSRSELHRELRAFLHAHCDQSDENRRFAAQENWDELHSPSQTLFQYVRTTGGDHVACAYSLSFMLCLISSYIVDGGEVFRTAEEKYLAAAAARHLTTMCRISNDYGSLARDTAERNVNSMHFPEFRQTTATGDDPTKAKKKALLSLGEDYNLHRPPVLCLVLMLREKKHRPKRDLF
;
A
#
# COMPACT_ATOMS: atom_id res chain seq x y z
N MET A 1 7.50 -3.49 -6.37
CA MET A 1 7.06 -4.89 -6.49
C MET A 1 7.26 -5.37 -7.91
N LEU A 2 8.49 -5.81 -8.23
CA LEU A 2 8.82 -6.90 -9.16
C LEU A 2 10.30 -7.30 -8.92
N GLU A 3 10.76 -7.24 -7.67
CA GLU A 3 12.04 -7.88 -7.28
C GLU A 3 11.69 -9.26 -6.72
N GLY A 4 11.43 -10.14 -7.68
CA GLY A 4 11.41 -11.59 -7.56
C GLY A 4 11.77 -12.25 -8.90
N ILE A 5 12.24 -11.47 -9.88
CA ILE A 5 12.70 -12.01 -11.15
C ILE A 5 14.22 -11.89 -11.14
N SER A 6 14.85 -13.02 -10.83
CA SER A 6 16.25 -13.31 -11.09
C SER A 6 16.75 -12.62 -12.36
N GLU A 7 17.95 -12.07 -12.34
CA GLU A 7 18.75 -11.87 -13.56
C GLU A 7 18.61 -13.14 -14.43
N GLY A 8 17.88 -13.07 -15.56
CA GLY A 8 17.71 -14.22 -16.47
C GLY A 8 16.30 -14.56 -16.99
N ALA A 9 15.35 -13.62 -17.06
CA ALA A 9 14.13 -13.82 -17.85
C ALA A 9 14.20 -13.03 -19.16
N SER A 10 14.50 -13.72 -20.28
CA SER A 10 14.29 -13.11 -21.60
C SER A 10 12.80 -12.78 -21.79
N PRO A 11 12.43 -11.80 -22.65
CA PRO A 11 11.03 -11.55 -23.00
C PRO A 11 10.27 -12.82 -23.39
N GLN A 12 10.96 -13.77 -24.03
CA GLN A 12 10.42 -15.09 -24.36
C GLN A 12 10.07 -15.92 -23.12
N LYS A 13 10.87 -15.86 -22.04
CA LYS A 13 10.58 -16.56 -20.79
C LYS A 13 9.32 -15.99 -20.12
N LEU A 14 9.14 -14.67 -20.11
CA LEU A 14 7.93 -14.02 -19.58
C LEU A 14 6.70 -14.40 -20.40
N LEU A 15 6.81 -14.41 -21.72
CA LEU A 15 5.75 -14.88 -22.61
C LEU A 15 5.38 -16.35 -22.35
N ASN A 16 6.38 -17.22 -22.19
CA ASN A 16 6.13 -18.62 -21.86
C ASN A 16 5.46 -18.76 -20.50
N SER A 17 5.90 -18.03 -19.47
CA SER A 17 5.26 -18.05 -18.16
C SER A 17 3.81 -17.53 -18.19
N ALA A 18 3.50 -16.54 -19.03
CA ALA A 18 2.13 -16.08 -19.22
C ALA A 18 1.25 -17.17 -19.87
N LYS A 19 1.79 -17.89 -20.87
CA LYS A 19 1.10 -19.04 -21.48
C LYS A 19 0.93 -20.19 -20.50
N ASP A 20 1.94 -20.47 -19.69
CA ASP A 20 1.89 -21.51 -18.66
C ASP A 20 0.83 -21.18 -17.61
N LEU A 21 0.70 -19.92 -17.17
CA LEU A 21 -0.36 -19.49 -16.26
C LEU A 21 -1.76 -19.70 -16.85
N ILE A 22 -1.97 -19.31 -18.12
CA ILE A 22 -3.25 -19.52 -18.81
C ILE A 22 -3.56 -21.02 -18.96
N ALA A 23 -2.55 -21.81 -19.33
CA ALA A 23 -2.68 -23.26 -19.45
C ALA A 23 -2.97 -23.92 -18.10
N GLU A 24 -2.31 -23.48 -17.03
CA GLU A 24 -2.53 -23.95 -15.67
C GLU A 24 -3.95 -23.66 -15.20
N ALA A 25 -4.45 -22.44 -15.42
CA ALA A 25 -5.83 -22.07 -15.09
C ALA A 25 -6.85 -22.97 -15.81
N CYS A 26 -6.71 -23.15 -17.14
CA CYS A 26 -7.60 -24.05 -17.89
C CYS A 26 -7.48 -25.52 -17.40
N ASN A 27 -6.26 -26.02 -17.24
CA ASN A 27 -6.03 -27.43 -16.86
C ASN A 27 -6.48 -27.78 -15.44
N LYS A 28 -6.42 -26.82 -14.51
CA LYS A 28 -6.89 -27.00 -13.13
C LYS A 28 -8.40 -26.82 -12.96
N THR A 29 -9.09 -26.31 -13.98
CA THR A 29 -10.53 -26.06 -13.90
C THR A 29 -11.29 -27.37 -13.98
N ASP A 30 -12.06 -27.67 -12.95
CA ASP A 30 -13.01 -28.78 -12.98
C ASP A 30 -14.24 -28.35 -13.81
N PRO A 31 -14.71 -29.16 -14.78
CA PRO A 31 -15.83 -28.78 -15.64
C PRO A 31 -17.16 -28.66 -14.89
N PHE A 32 -17.30 -29.27 -13.72
CA PHE A 32 -18.50 -29.19 -12.90
C PHE A 32 -18.34 -28.20 -11.75
N TYR A 33 -17.26 -28.32 -10.98
CA TYR A 33 -17.05 -27.52 -9.77
C TYR A 33 -16.28 -26.22 -10.00
N GLY A 34 -15.65 -26.06 -11.16
CA GLY A 34 -14.88 -24.86 -11.52
C GLY A 34 -13.46 -24.85 -10.96
N LEU A 35 -12.96 -23.64 -10.71
CA LEU A 35 -11.59 -23.34 -10.31
C LEU A 35 -11.61 -22.34 -9.15
N SER A 36 -10.69 -22.54 -8.21
CA SER A 36 -10.29 -21.52 -7.25
C SER A 36 -8.84 -21.79 -6.86
N THR A 37 -8.00 -20.77 -6.97
CA THR A 37 -6.64 -20.78 -6.42
C THR A 37 -6.54 -20.00 -5.11
N ALA A 38 -7.68 -19.58 -4.54
CA ALA A 38 -7.73 -18.90 -3.26
C ALA A 38 -7.10 -19.75 -2.15
N SER A 39 -6.32 -19.09 -1.28
CA SER A 39 -5.73 -19.71 -0.10
C SER A 39 -6.81 -20.14 0.90
N CYS A 40 -6.51 -21.18 1.67
CA CYS A 40 -7.38 -21.62 2.77
C CYS A 40 -7.58 -20.50 3.81
N GLN A 41 -8.78 -20.41 4.38
CA GLN A 41 -9.16 -19.48 5.44
C GLN A 41 -9.57 -20.28 6.68
N VAL A 42 -9.18 -19.81 7.86
CA VAL A 42 -9.50 -20.51 9.12
C VAL A 42 -11.00 -20.45 9.38
N TYR A 43 -11.63 -19.29 9.16
CA TYR A 43 -13.06 -19.09 9.33
C TYR A 43 -13.92 -20.15 8.62
N ASP A 44 -13.77 -20.33 7.31
CA ASP A 44 -14.54 -21.32 6.54
C ASP A 44 -14.19 -22.75 6.94
N THR A 45 -12.90 -23.03 7.18
CA THR A 45 -12.45 -24.34 7.66
C THR A 45 -13.11 -24.70 9.00
N ALA A 46 -13.28 -23.72 9.89
CA ALA A 46 -13.89 -23.91 11.21
C ALA A 46 -15.38 -24.27 11.08
N TRP A 47 -16.12 -23.62 10.19
CA TRP A 47 -17.51 -23.94 9.88
C TRP A 47 -17.68 -25.34 9.28
N VAL A 48 -16.85 -25.70 8.31
CA VAL A 48 -16.85 -27.04 7.71
C VAL A 48 -16.53 -28.12 8.76
N ALA A 49 -15.60 -27.85 9.67
CA ALA A 49 -15.26 -28.76 10.77
C ALA A 49 -16.42 -29.01 11.77
N MET A 50 -17.49 -28.22 11.74
CA MET A 50 -18.67 -28.37 12.61
C MET A 50 -19.83 -29.16 11.99
N VAL A 51 -19.67 -29.71 10.78
CA VAL A 51 -20.73 -30.50 10.12
C VAL A 51 -20.78 -31.92 10.70
N VAL A 52 -21.95 -32.32 11.20
CA VAL A 52 -22.23 -33.69 11.69
C VAL A 52 -23.05 -34.44 10.65
N LYS A 53 -22.66 -35.68 10.36
CA LYS A 53 -23.37 -36.62 9.50
C LYS A 53 -23.83 -37.83 10.31
N ARG A 54 -25.08 -38.23 10.12
CA ARG A 54 -25.63 -39.49 10.64
C ARG A 54 -25.38 -40.60 9.61
N LEU A 55 -24.68 -41.65 10.01
CA LEU A 55 -24.40 -42.83 9.19
C LEU A 55 -25.61 -43.77 9.12
N ASP A 56 -25.61 -44.67 8.13
CA ASP A 56 -26.69 -45.66 7.94
C ASP A 56 -26.84 -46.61 9.13
N ASN A 57 -25.77 -46.83 9.89
CA ASN A 57 -25.78 -47.62 11.13
C ASN A 57 -26.41 -46.87 12.33
N GLY A 58 -26.83 -45.62 12.14
CA GLY A 58 -27.43 -44.77 13.17
C GLY A 58 -26.43 -43.98 14.02
N GLU A 59 -25.13 -44.03 13.75
CA GLU A 59 -24.10 -43.30 14.51
C GLU A 59 -23.84 -41.90 13.92
N ASP A 60 -23.57 -40.92 14.79
CA ASP A 60 -23.12 -39.59 14.37
C ASP A 60 -21.60 -39.56 14.17
N THR A 61 -21.14 -38.89 13.11
CA THR A 61 -19.73 -38.65 12.82
C THR A 61 -19.53 -37.20 12.39
N TRP A 62 -18.35 -36.62 12.63
CA TRP A 62 -17.97 -35.36 11.96
C TRP A 62 -17.74 -35.66 10.47
N ALA A 63 -18.42 -34.94 9.58
CA ALA A 63 -18.31 -35.18 8.14
C ALA A 63 -16.90 -34.85 7.61
N PHE A 64 -16.24 -33.85 8.19
CA PHE A 64 -14.95 -33.32 7.73
C PHE A 64 -13.90 -33.29 8.84
N PRO A 65 -13.42 -34.46 9.33
CA PRO A 65 -12.47 -34.53 10.44
C PRO A 65 -11.10 -33.90 10.14
N LEU A 66 -10.67 -33.90 8.86
CA LEU A 66 -9.43 -33.25 8.44
C LEU A 66 -9.45 -31.73 8.65
N SER A 67 -10.62 -31.09 8.48
CA SER A 67 -10.78 -29.66 8.75
C SER A 67 -10.58 -29.34 10.22
N PHE A 68 -11.03 -30.21 11.14
CA PHE A 68 -10.71 -30.06 12.56
C PHE A 68 -9.22 -30.17 12.84
N GLN A 69 -8.52 -31.15 12.24
CA GLN A 69 -7.07 -31.27 12.35
C GLN A 69 -6.33 -30.04 11.77
N TYR A 70 -6.87 -29.41 10.72
CA TYR A 70 -6.33 -28.15 10.22
C TYR A 70 -6.45 -27.03 11.26
N ILE A 71 -7.61 -26.86 11.90
CA ILE A 71 -7.81 -25.87 12.96
C ILE A 71 -6.81 -26.06 14.11
N LEU A 72 -6.60 -27.30 14.56
CA LEU A 72 -5.64 -27.61 15.62
C LEU A 72 -4.20 -27.24 15.24
N ARG A 73 -3.80 -27.50 13.99
CA ARG A 73 -2.45 -27.19 13.48
C ARG A 73 -2.23 -25.71 13.22
N ALA A 74 -3.28 -25.00 12.82
CA ALA A 74 -3.21 -23.58 12.47
C ALA A 74 -3.22 -22.64 13.69
N GLN A 75 -3.43 -23.16 14.91
CA GLN A 75 -3.46 -22.33 16.11
C GLN A 75 -2.08 -21.72 16.38
N ALA A 76 -2.03 -20.40 16.52
CA ALA A 76 -0.82 -19.67 16.83
C ALA A 76 -0.39 -19.85 18.30
N SER A 77 0.83 -19.39 18.60
CA SER A 77 1.43 -19.48 19.93
C SER A 77 0.68 -18.66 20.99
N ASP A 78 0.11 -17.52 20.60
CA ASP A 78 -0.73 -16.66 21.44
C ASP A 78 -2.11 -17.32 21.75
N GLY A 79 -2.47 -18.36 21.00
CA GLY A 79 -3.74 -19.07 21.11
C GLY A 79 -4.77 -18.70 20.05
N GLY A 80 -4.55 -17.63 19.28
CA GLY A 80 -5.46 -17.16 18.24
C GLY A 80 -5.26 -17.83 16.88
N TRP A 81 -6.01 -17.35 15.90
CA TRP A 81 -5.86 -17.65 14.48
C TRP A 81 -5.97 -16.37 13.66
N GLY A 82 -5.42 -16.40 12.44
CA GLY A 82 -5.70 -15.35 11.46
C GLY A 82 -5.10 -13.97 11.78
N GLU A 83 -4.09 -13.89 12.65
CA GLU A 83 -3.48 -12.60 13.01
C GLU A 83 -2.87 -11.93 11.76
N SER A 84 -3.57 -10.92 11.26
CA SER A 84 -3.15 -10.10 10.14
C SER A 84 -2.67 -8.75 10.67
N LYS A 85 -1.45 -8.35 10.29
CA LYS A 85 -0.93 -6.99 10.58
C LYS A 85 -1.82 -5.88 9.99
N SER A 86 -2.66 -6.23 9.02
CA SER A 86 -3.48 -5.27 8.25
C SER A 86 -4.95 -5.23 8.68
N SER A 87 -5.45 -6.22 9.44
CA SER A 87 -6.80 -6.15 10.01
C SER A 87 -6.94 -7.00 11.27
N ARG A 88 -7.39 -6.36 12.35
CA ARG A 88 -7.75 -7.02 13.61
C ARG A 88 -9.08 -7.75 13.49
N THR A 89 -10.02 -7.19 12.71
CA THR A 89 -11.33 -7.80 12.45
C THR A 89 -11.21 -9.22 11.86
N ALA A 90 -10.28 -9.44 10.92
CA ALA A 90 -10.05 -10.77 10.33
C ALA A 90 -9.59 -11.81 11.38
N GLY A 91 -8.62 -11.43 12.22
CA GLY A 91 -8.14 -12.29 13.31
C GLY A 91 -9.24 -12.64 14.32
N ILE A 92 -10.12 -11.67 14.63
CA ILE A 92 -11.27 -11.88 15.52
C ILE A 92 -12.26 -12.88 14.93
N LEU A 93 -12.59 -12.75 13.63
CA LEU A 93 -13.48 -13.70 12.93
C LEU A 93 -12.91 -15.12 12.94
N ASP A 94 -11.64 -15.28 12.54
CA ASP A 94 -10.96 -16.57 12.50
C ASP A 94 -10.88 -17.21 13.90
N THR A 95 -10.45 -16.43 14.89
CA THR A 95 -10.30 -16.91 16.27
C THR A 95 -11.65 -17.27 16.89
N ALA A 96 -12.70 -16.48 16.66
CA ALA A 96 -14.04 -16.76 17.18
C ALA A 96 -14.63 -18.03 16.56
N ALA A 97 -14.54 -18.22 15.25
CA ALA A 97 -15.05 -19.41 14.58
C ALA A 97 -14.29 -20.66 15.03
N ALA A 98 -12.95 -20.62 15.06
CA ALA A 98 -12.12 -21.73 15.52
C ALA A 98 -12.39 -22.09 16.99
N LEU A 99 -12.53 -21.12 17.88
CA LEU A 99 -12.87 -21.34 19.29
C LEU A 99 -14.23 -22.03 19.43
N LEU A 100 -15.24 -21.62 18.65
CA LEU A 100 -16.54 -22.28 18.66
C LEU A 100 -16.40 -23.74 18.22
N THR A 101 -15.63 -24.01 17.16
CA THR A 101 -15.36 -25.38 16.69
C THR A 101 -14.69 -26.23 17.78
N LEU A 102 -13.70 -25.71 18.51
CA LEU A 102 -13.07 -26.45 19.62
C LEU A 102 -14.09 -26.83 20.70
N HIS A 103 -14.97 -25.90 21.10
CA HIS A 103 -16.03 -26.17 22.07
C HIS A 103 -16.99 -27.26 21.58
N ARG A 104 -17.37 -27.24 20.30
CA ARG A 104 -18.26 -28.25 19.68
C ARG A 104 -17.62 -29.65 19.70
N HIS A 105 -16.35 -29.75 19.31
CA HIS A 105 -15.59 -31.01 19.33
C HIS A 105 -15.32 -31.52 20.75
N LEU A 106 -15.05 -30.64 21.72
CA LEU A 106 -14.93 -31.03 23.13
C LEU A 106 -16.24 -31.59 23.70
N GLY A 107 -17.37 -30.98 23.34
CA GLY A 107 -18.70 -31.44 23.76
C GLY A 107 -19.14 -32.73 23.07
N ARG A 108 -18.65 -32.99 21.84
CA ARG A 108 -19.00 -34.16 21.01
C ARG A 108 -17.75 -34.68 20.27
N PRO A 109 -16.86 -35.45 20.93
CA PRO A 109 -15.62 -35.89 20.28
C PRO A 109 -15.83 -36.84 19.09
N LEU A 110 -16.95 -37.58 19.07
CA LEU A 110 -17.33 -38.54 18.03
C LEU A 110 -16.15 -39.45 17.65
N GLN A 111 -15.71 -39.47 16.40
CA GLN A 111 -14.66 -40.37 15.88
C GLN A 111 -13.21 -39.86 16.08
N ILE A 112 -13.01 -38.67 16.66
CA ILE A 112 -11.68 -38.07 16.85
C ILE A 112 -11.02 -38.64 18.11
N MET A 113 -10.06 -39.56 17.94
CA MET A 113 -9.39 -40.28 19.04
C MET A 113 -7.89 -39.94 19.18
N ASP A 114 -7.32 -39.29 18.18
CA ASP A 114 -5.91 -38.89 18.07
C ASP A 114 -5.58 -37.63 18.88
N VAL A 115 -6.58 -36.94 19.42
CA VAL A 115 -6.44 -35.71 20.21
C VAL A 115 -7.05 -35.90 21.59
N THR A 116 -6.27 -35.63 22.63
CA THR A 116 -6.75 -35.81 24.01
C THR A 116 -7.71 -34.69 24.41
N ARG A 117 -8.67 -35.01 25.29
CA ARG A 117 -9.58 -34.01 25.87
C ARG A 117 -8.83 -32.85 26.52
N MET A 118 -7.72 -33.14 27.21
CA MET A 118 -6.88 -32.15 27.88
C MET A 118 -6.22 -31.20 26.87
N ASP A 119 -5.69 -31.72 25.75
CA ASP A 119 -5.13 -30.87 24.69
C ASP A 119 -6.19 -29.91 24.13
N VAL A 120 -7.41 -30.38 23.85
CA VAL A 120 -8.49 -29.50 23.36
C VAL A 120 -8.86 -28.43 24.41
N GLN A 121 -8.90 -28.79 25.70
CA GLN A 121 -9.18 -27.85 26.79
C GLN A 121 -8.09 -26.77 26.91
N ASP A 122 -6.81 -27.15 26.84
CA ASP A 122 -5.68 -26.21 26.90
C ASP A 122 -5.71 -25.24 25.70
N ARG A 123 -6.07 -25.74 24.52
CA ARG A 123 -6.25 -24.93 23.31
C ARG A 123 -7.41 -23.94 23.43
N ILE A 124 -8.53 -24.37 24.01
CA ILE A 124 -9.68 -23.50 24.32
C ILE A 124 -9.26 -22.39 25.28
N GLU A 125 -8.53 -22.71 26.35
CA GLU A 125 -8.12 -21.71 27.33
C GLU A 125 -7.25 -20.62 26.68
N ARG A 126 -6.26 -21.00 25.87
CA ARG A 126 -5.40 -20.05 25.15
C ARG A 126 -6.19 -19.23 24.13
N ALA A 127 -7.05 -19.88 23.34
CA ALA A 127 -7.89 -19.22 22.36
C ALA A 127 -8.86 -18.22 22.98
N SER A 128 -9.45 -18.54 24.12
CA SER A 128 -10.35 -17.64 24.87
C SER A 128 -9.60 -16.38 25.32
N LYS A 129 -8.39 -16.54 25.86
CA LYS A 129 -7.54 -15.41 26.27
C LYS A 129 -7.13 -14.55 25.09
N SER A 130 -6.71 -15.16 23.97
CA SER A 130 -6.36 -14.42 22.74
C SER A 130 -7.57 -13.66 22.21
N LEU A 131 -8.75 -14.29 22.06
CA LEU A 131 -9.94 -13.61 21.57
C LEU A 131 -10.36 -12.43 22.44
N VAL A 132 -10.29 -12.58 23.78
CA VAL A 132 -10.57 -11.45 24.69
C VAL A 132 -9.60 -10.30 24.46
N SER A 133 -8.30 -10.59 24.33
CA SER A 133 -7.29 -9.58 24.04
C SER A 133 -7.56 -8.88 22.71
N GLN A 134 -7.88 -9.64 21.66
CA GLN A 134 -8.20 -9.10 20.34
C GLN A 134 -9.45 -8.21 20.38
N LEU A 135 -10.54 -8.66 21.03
CA LEU A 135 -11.77 -7.87 21.20
C LEU A 135 -11.50 -6.57 21.96
N GLN A 136 -10.68 -6.60 23.01
CA GLN A 136 -10.31 -5.40 23.78
C GLN A 136 -9.50 -4.39 22.97
N GLN A 137 -8.75 -4.85 21.98
CA GLN A 137 -7.93 -4.03 21.09
C GLN A 137 -8.61 -3.76 19.75
N TRP A 138 -9.89 -4.05 19.61
CA TRP A 138 -10.57 -3.95 18.33
C TRP A 138 -10.91 -2.48 17.98
N ASP A 139 -10.15 -1.89 17.07
CA ASP A 139 -10.27 -0.49 16.66
C ASP A 139 -10.50 -0.29 15.14
N ASP A 140 -10.48 -1.36 14.34
CA ASP A 140 -10.60 -1.29 12.88
C ASP A 140 -12.00 -1.67 12.35
N LEU A 141 -12.98 -1.96 13.20
CA LEU A 141 -14.33 -2.42 12.80
C LEU A 141 -14.99 -1.50 11.76
N VAL A 142 -15.08 -0.20 12.06
CA VAL A 142 -15.78 0.77 11.21
C VAL A 142 -14.96 1.07 9.95
N GLU A 143 -13.63 1.09 10.07
CA GLU A 143 -12.75 1.45 8.96
C GLU A 143 -12.52 0.32 7.95
N SER A 144 -12.49 -0.93 8.41
CA SER A 144 -12.24 -2.10 7.57
C SER A 144 -13.50 -2.52 6.81
N ASN A 145 -14.69 -2.40 7.42
CA ASN A 145 -15.99 -2.69 6.81
C ASN A 145 -16.01 -4.04 6.05
N HIS A 146 -15.44 -5.08 6.68
CA HIS A 146 -15.36 -6.43 6.12
C HIS A 146 -16.73 -6.98 5.72
N ILE A 147 -16.74 -7.77 4.65
CA ILE A 147 -17.99 -8.29 4.06
C ILE A 147 -18.78 -9.09 5.10
N GLY A 148 -19.98 -8.61 5.41
CA GLY A 148 -20.93 -9.33 6.26
C GLY A 148 -20.56 -9.38 7.74
N VAL A 149 -19.49 -8.70 8.19
CA VAL A 149 -19.04 -8.75 9.59
C VAL A 149 -20.14 -8.33 10.56
N GLU A 150 -20.94 -7.33 10.18
CA GLU A 150 -22.05 -6.82 10.98
C GLU A 150 -23.22 -7.81 11.07
N LEU A 151 -23.30 -8.82 10.19
CA LEU A 151 -24.28 -9.89 10.24
C LEU A 151 -23.73 -11.13 10.97
N ILE A 152 -22.46 -11.47 10.73
CA ILE A 152 -21.83 -12.72 11.16
C ILE A 152 -21.39 -12.66 12.62
N LEU A 153 -20.68 -11.61 13.01
CA LEU A 153 -19.99 -11.61 14.30
C LEU A 153 -20.93 -11.54 15.51
N PRO A 154 -22.05 -10.77 15.49
CA PRO A 154 -22.99 -10.75 16.62
C PRO A 154 -23.53 -12.15 17.02
N PRO A 155 -24.11 -12.98 16.12
CA PRO A 155 -24.57 -14.31 16.49
C PRO A 155 -23.43 -15.27 16.84
N LEU A 156 -22.24 -15.13 16.25
CA LEU A 156 -21.08 -15.94 16.61
C LEU A 156 -20.62 -15.67 18.05
N LEU A 157 -20.52 -14.40 18.44
CA LEU A 157 -20.21 -14.00 19.81
C LEU A 157 -21.32 -14.39 20.80
N GLU A 158 -22.57 -14.34 20.39
CA GLU A 158 -23.70 -14.81 21.21
C GLU A 158 -23.56 -16.31 21.52
N GLN A 159 -23.28 -17.15 20.52
CA GLN A 159 -23.04 -18.59 20.73
C GLN A 159 -21.83 -18.83 21.64
N LEU A 160 -20.73 -18.12 21.41
CA LEU A 160 -19.54 -18.24 22.25
C LEU A 160 -19.81 -17.85 23.71
N ARG A 161 -20.57 -16.78 23.97
CA ARG A 161 -20.95 -16.36 25.33
C ARG A 161 -21.79 -17.41 26.08
N GLN A 162 -22.49 -18.29 25.36
CA GLN A 162 -23.23 -19.40 25.96
C GLN A 162 -22.29 -20.52 26.45
N VAL A 163 -21.23 -20.82 25.71
CA VAL A 163 -20.34 -21.97 25.99
C VAL A 163 -19.03 -21.59 26.69
N ASP A 164 -18.56 -20.37 26.51
CA ASP A 164 -17.27 -19.88 27.00
C ASP A 164 -17.42 -18.98 28.24
N PRO A 165 -16.93 -19.40 29.41
CA PRO A 165 -17.07 -18.61 30.64
C PRO A 165 -16.37 -17.26 30.59
N LEU A 166 -15.23 -17.16 29.89
CA LEU A 166 -14.45 -15.92 29.86
C LEU A 166 -15.21 -14.86 29.05
N LEU A 167 -15.64 -15.21 27.84
CA LEU A 167 -16.36 -14.30 26.94
C LEU A 167 -17.72 -13.85 27.46
N ARG A 168 -18.41 -14.67 28.28
CA ARG A 168 -19.70 -14.31 28.90
C ARG A 168 -19.62 -13.00 29.70
N SER A 169 -18.49 -12.76 30.36
CA SER A 169 -18.24 -11.57 31.17
C SER A 169 -17.52 -10.45 30.42
N THR A 170 -16.94 -10.73 29.25
CA THR A 170 -16.18 -9.75 28.47
C THR A 170 -17.08 -8.68 27.87
N ARG A 171 -16.62 -7.44 27.98
CA ARG A 171 -17.12 -6.26 27.28
C ARG A 171 -15.95 -5.62 26.54
N PHE A 172 -16.23 -4.97 25.42
CA PHE A 172 -15.22 -4.32 24.59
C PHE A 172 -15.78 -3.07 23.92
N THR A 173 -14.90 -2.12 23.61
CA THR A 173 -15.28 -0.78 23.13
C THR A 173 -16.08 -0.82 21.82
N ALA A 174 -15.67 -1.66 20.87
CA ALA A 174 -16.34 -1.79 19.57
C ALA A 174 -17.71 -2.50 19.62
N GLU A 175 -18.16 -2.97 20.79
CA GLU A 175 -19.39 -3.75 20.92
C GLU A 175 -20.64 -2.92 20.55
N GLU A 176 -20.70 -1.66 21.00
CA GLU A 176 -21.82 -0.78 20.69
C GLU A 176 -21.89 -0.46 19.20
N ASP A 177 -20.74 -0.20 18.56
CA ASP A 177 -20.66 0.04 17.12
C ASP A 177 -21.05 -1.19 16.31
N LEU A 178 -20.61 -2.38 16.71
CA LEU A 178 -20.99 -3.63 16.06
C LEU A 178 -22.50 -3.86 16.10
N LEU A 179 -23.12 -3.67 17.27
CA LEU A 179 -24.57 -3.83 17.44
C LEU A 179 -25.36 -2.75 16.69
N ARG A 180 -24.84 -1.52 16.64
CA ARG A 180 -25.42 -0.44 15.84
C ARG A 180 -25.38 -0.79 14.34
N MET A 181 -24.23 -1.22 13.82
CA MET A 181 -24.07 -1.64 12.43
C MET A 181 -25.00 -2.82 12.09
N ASN A 182 -25.10 -3.80 12.99
CA ASN A 182 -26.03 -4.93 12.85
C ASN A 182 -27.48 -4.46 12.75
N ALA A 183 -27.92 -3.58 13.67
CA ALA A 183 -29.29 -3.06 13.69
C ALA A 183 -29.59 -2.22 12.44
N GLU A 184 -28.66 -1.37 12.00
CA GLU A 184 -28.78 -0.59 10.76
C GLU A 184 -28.92 -1.48 9.53
N LYS A 185 -28.14 -2.57 9.46
CA LYS A 185 -28.20 -3.54 8.36
C LYS A 185 -29.52 -4.31 8.36
N LEU A 186 -29.94 -4.83 9.51
CA LEU A 186 -31.17 -5.60 9.66
C LEU A 186 -32.44 -4.75 9.43
N ARG A 187 -32.42 -3.46 9.76
CA ARG A 187 -33.56 -2.55 9.50
C ARG A 187 -33.93 -2.47 8.02
N ASN A 188 -32.95 -2.59 7.15
CA ASN A 188 -33.12 -2.53 5.69
C ASN A 188 -33.08 -3.92 5.03
N PHE A 189 -33.04 -4.99 5.82
CA PHE A 189 -32.94 -6.36 5.32
C PHE A 189 -34.23 -7.13 5.59
N ASP A 190 -34.92 -7.51 4.52
CA ASP A 190 -36.02 -8.47 4.63
C ASP A 190 -35.47 -9.89 4.65
N VAL A 191 -35.55 -10.55 5.81
CA VAL A 191 -35.14 -11.95 5.98
C VAL A 191 -35.87 -12.88 5.00
N SER A 192 -37.10 -12.54 4.59
CA SER A 192 -37.86 -13.34 3.63
C SER A 192 -37.21 -13.38 2.24
N SER A 193 -36.36 -12.40 1.92
CA SER A 193 -35.57 -12.37 0.67
C SER A 193 -34.60 -13.54 0.54
N LEU A 194 -34.19 -14.18 1.65
CA LEU A 194 -33.37 -15.40 1.63
C LEU A 194 -34.07 -16.62 1.04
N TYR A 195 -35.41 -16.59 0.93
CA TYR A 195 -36.21 -17.65 0.30
C TYR A 195 -36.63 -17.30 -1.13
N GLY A 196 -36.33 -16.08 -1.59
CA GLY A 196 -36.81 -15.53 -2.86
C GLY A 196 -35.87 -15.79 -4.02
N SER A 197 -36.37 -15.60 -5.25
CA SER A 197 -35.56 -15.63 -6.47
C SER A 197 -35.65 -14.26 -7.16
N PRO A 198 -34.53 -13.64 -7.57
CA PRO A 198 -33.16 -14.16 -7.58
C PRO A 198 -32.50 -14.25 -6.18
N PRO A 199 -31.38 -15.00 -6.04
CA PRO A 199 -30.67 -15.16 -4.77
C PRO A 199 -30.24 -13.81 -4.15
N SER A 200 -30.42 -13.66 -2.84
CA SER A 200 -29.89 -12.55 -2.06
C SER A 200 -28.40 -12.73 -1.76
N SER A 201 -27.59 -11.67 -1.84
CA SER A 201 -26.16 -11.76 -1.51
C SER A 201 -25.88 -12.18 -0.06
N ALA A 202 -26.85 -12.01 0.84
CA ALA A 202 -26.77 -12.49 2.22
C ALA A 202 -26.72 -14.04 2.33
N LEU A 203 -27.08 -14.78 1.27
CA LEU A 203 -26.90 -16.23 1.21
C LEU A 203 -25.42 -16.65 1.20
N HIS A 204 -24.49 -15.74 0.93
CA HIS A 204 -23.05 -16.00 1.08
C HIS A 204 -22.62 -16.12 2.56
N SER A 205 -23.49 -15.71 3.50
CA SER A 205 -23.22 -15.71 4.95
C SER A 205 -24.37 -16.35 5.75
N LEU A 206 -24.88 -17.51 5.30
CA LEU A 206 -26.03 -18.19 5.92
C LEU A 206 -25.77 -18.60 7.37
N GLU A 207 -24.52 -18.82 7.75
CA GLU A 207 -24.10 -19.15 9.11
C GLU A 207 -24.52 -18.11 10.16
N ALA A 208 -24.70 -16.85 9.76
CA ALA A 208 -25.26 -15.77 10.60
C ALA A 208 -26.73 -16.00 11.01
N PHE A 209 -27.43 -16.88 10.28
CA PHE A 209 -28.87 -17.14 10.41
C PHE A 209 -29.21 -18.52 10.99
N LEU A 210 -28.21 -19.28 11.46
CA LEU A 210 -28.45 -20.54 12.17
C LEU A 210 -29.41 -20.36 13.35
N GLY A 211 -30.46 -21.17 13.38
CA GLY A 211 -31.53 -21.10 14.39
C GLY A 211 -32.51 -19.92 14.22
N LYS A 212 -32.37 -19.11 13.17
CA LYS A 212 -33.23 -17.93 12.91
C LYS A 212 -34.12 -18.09 11.67
N ILE A 213 -33.77 -19.00 10.77
CA ILE A 213 -34.50 -19.26 9.52
C ILE A 213 -34.74 -20.77 9.34
N ASP A 214 -35.63 -21.10 8.40
CA ASP A 214 -35.89 -22.47 7.97
C ASP A 214 -34.93 -22.83 6.82
N PHE A 215 -33.91 -23.63 7.13
CA PHE A 215 -32.87 -23.99 6.15
C PHE A 215 -33.37 -24.95 5.06
N ASP A 216 -34.47 -25.69 5.27
CA ASP A 216 -35.03 -26.56 4.23
C ASP A 216 -35.57 -25.72 3.06
N ARG A 217 -36.05 -24.51 3.36
CA ARG A 217 -36.59 -23.58 2.36
C ARG A 217 -35.51 -22.90 1.50
N VAL A 218 -34.24 -22.91 1.92
CA VAL A 218 -33.13 -22.35 1.11
C VAL A 218 -32.45 -23.40 0.23
N SER A 219 -32.80 -24.68 0.34
CA SER A 219 -32.23 -25.79 -0.46
C SER A 219 -32.24 -25.53 -1.98
N HIS A 220 -33.27 -24.86 -2.48
CA HIS A 220 -33.40 -24.51 -3.90
C HIS A 220 -32.34 -23.49 -4.40
N HIS A 221 -31.56 -22.89 -3.51
CA HIS A 221 -30.42 -22.04 -3.85
C HIS A 221 -29.14 -22.80 -4.18
N LEU A 222 -29.07 -24.10 -3.84
CA LEU A 222 -27.91 -24.92 -4.19
C LEU A 222 -27.61 -24.83 -5.68
N TYR A 223 -26.34 -24.64 -5.99
CA TYR A 223 -25.82 -24.69 -7.34
C TYR A 223 -24.55 -25.54 -7.33
N HIS A 224 -24.62 -26.69 -7.97
CA HIS A 224 -23.55 -27.71 -7.95
C HIS A 224 -23.10 -28.06 -6.50
N GLY A 225 -24.06 -28.15 -5.58
CA GLY A 225 -23.82 -28.44 -4.16
C GLY A 225 -23.42 -27.23 -3.30
N SER A 226 -23.16 -26.06 -3.89
CA SER A 226 -22.75 -24.88 -3.13
C SER A 226 -23.89 -23.91 -2.84
N MET A 227 -23.84 -23.28 -1.66
CA MET A 227 -24.59 -22.05 -1.35
C MET A 227 -23.75 -20.82 -1.70
N MET A 228 -24.07 -20.16 -2.82
CA MET A 228 -23.39 -18.93 -3.29
C MET A 228 -21.85 -19.00 -3.31
N ALA A 229 -21.28 -20.16 -3.66
CA ALA A 229 -19.84 -20.38 -3.72
C ALA A 229 -19.11 -20.10 -2.37
N SER A 230 -19.83 -20.20 -1.25
CA SER A 230 -19.32 -20.04 0.12
C SER A 230 -19.30 -21.40 0.85
N PRO A 231 -18.12 -21.92 1.21
CA PRO A 231 -18.02 -23.16 1.99
C PRO A 231 -18.61 -23.05 3.39
N SER A 232 -18.41 -21.93 4.11
CA SER A 232 -19.05 -21.69 5.42
C SER A 232 -20.57 -21.66 5.34
N SER A 233 -21.14 -20.98 4.35
CA SER A 233 -22.58 -20.96 4.10
C SER A 233 -23.13 -22.34 3.75
N THR A 234 -22.38 -23.11 2.96
CA THR A 234 -22.74 -24.50 2.60
C THR A 234 -22.68 -25.43 3.82
N ALA A 235 -21.68 -25.26 4.69
CA ALA A 235 -21.59 -25.98 5.95
C ALA A 235 -22.75 -25.61 6.89
N ALA A 236 -23.11 -24.33 6.98
CA ALA A 236 -24.28 -23.89 7.75
C ALA A 236 -25.58 -24.49 7.21
N TYR A 237 -25.74 -24.63 5.90
CA TYR A 237 -26.87 -25.35 5.31
C TYR A 237 -26.92 -26.81 5.75
N LEU A 238 -25.80 -27.54 5.70
CA LEU A 238 -25.73 -28.93 6.20
C LEU A 238 -26.01 -29.05 7.71
N ILE A 239 -25.65 -28.04 8.49
CA ILE A 239 -25.90 -27.99 9.95
C ILE A 239 -27.37 -27.66 10.25
N GLY A 240 -27.97 -26.76 9.48
CA GLY A 240 -29.30 -26.20 9.75
C GLY A 240 -30.46 -26.94 9.10
N ALA A 241 -30.24 -27.61 7.96
CA ALA A 241 -31.29 -28.33 7.24
C ALA A 241 -31.72 -29.62 7.99
N SER A 242 -32.99 -29.98 7.87
CA SER A 242 -33.52 -31.20 8.49
C SER A 242 -33.10 -32.48 7.75
N THR A 243 -32.79 -32.34 6.45
CA THR A 243 -32.32 -33.43 5.60
C THR A 243 -30.88 -33.21 5.18
N TYR A 244 -30.03 -34.21 5.43
CA TYR A 244 -28.61 -34.14 5.06
C TYR A 244 -28.46 -34.22 3.54
N ASP A 245 -27.81 -33.22 2.94
CA ASP A 245 -27.70 -33.08 1.49
C ASP A 245 -26.39 -33.63 0.96
N ALA A 246 -26.46 -34.74 0.22
CA ALA A 246 -25.28 -35.41 -0.33
C ALA A 246 -24.56 -34.57 -1.39
N THR A 247 -25.25 -33.64 -2.08
CA THR A 247 -24.62 -32.78 -3.09
C THR A 247 -23.79 -31.68 -2.45
N ALA A 248 -24.26 -31.13 -1.33
CA ALA A 248 -23.51 -30.15 -0.55
C ALA A 248 -22.29 -30.78 0.14
N GLU A 249 -22.41 -32.01 0.65
CA GLU A 249 -21.25 -32.78 1.13
C GLU A 249 -20.24 -33.00 0.00
N ALA A 250 -20.69 -33.47 -1.17
CA ALA A 250 -19.82 -33.74 -2.31
C ALA A 250 -19.03 -32.50 -2.77
N TYR A 251 -19.66 -31.32 -2.74
CA TYR A 251 -18.98 -30.05 -3.03
C TYR A 251 -17.87 -29.75 -2.01
N LEU A 252 -18.13 -29.86 -0.71
CA LEU A 252 -17.11 -29.62 0.32
C LEU A 252 -15.99 -30.67 0.28
N THR A 253 -16.31 -31.93 0.01
CA THR A 253 -15.32 -33.00 -0.21
C THR A 253 -14.44 -32.70 -1.42
N HIS A 254 -15.03 -32.26 -2.54
CA HIS A 254 -14.26 -31.88 -3.74
C HIS A 254 -13.25 -30.76 -3.43
N ILE A 255 -13.65 -29.75 -2.66
CA ILE A 255 -12.77 -28.66 -2.24
C ILE A 255 -11.60 -29.19 -1.42
N LEU A 256 -11.85 -30.08 -0.45
CA LEU A 256 -10.79 -30.69 0.36
C LEU A 256 -9.76 -31.45 -0.49
N ASP A 257 -10.23 -32.18 -1.49
CA ASP A 257 -9.42 -33.01 -2.36
C ASP A 257 -8.57 -32.20 -3.36
N ARG A 258 -9.09 -31.05 -3.83
CA ARG A 258 -8.56 -30.35 -5.01
C ARG A 258 -8.08 -28.91 -4.77
N ALA A 259 -8.52 -28.24 -3.70
CA ALA A 259 -8.17 -26.83 -3.45
C ALA A 259 -6.75 -26.67 -2.86
N ALA A 260 -6.34 -25.43 -2.61
CA ALA A 260 -5.01 -25.06 -2.09
C ALA A 260 -4.56 -25.84 -0.84
N GLY A 261 -5.52 -26.40 -0.08
CA GLY A 261 -5.26 -27.24 1.09
C GLY A 261 -4.65 -28.61 0.79
N GLN A 262 -4.66 -29.12 -0.45
CA GLN A 262 -4.02 -30.39 -0.86
C GLN A 262 -4.27 -31.55 0.13
N ASN A 263 -5.51 -31.83 0.53
CA ASN A 263 -5.86 -32.85 1.54
C ASN A 263 -5.35 -32.60 2.97
N LEU A 264 -4.90 -31.39 3.31
CA LEU A 264 -4.51 -31.01 4.67
C LEU A 264 -5.71 -30.51 5.50
N GLY A 265 -6.92 -30.51 4.95
CA GLY A 265 -8.14 -30.14 5.68
C GLY A 265 -8.55 -28.66 5.59
N GLY A 266 -7.69 -27.80 5.04
CA GLY A 266 -7.98 -26.38 4.86
C GLY A 266 -8.99 -26.12 3.73
N ILE A 267 -9.87 -25.15 3.95
CA ILE A 267 -10.94 -24.74 3.02
C ILE A 267 -10.74 -23.26 2.65
N PRO A 268 -10.77 -22.88 1.36
CA PRO A 268 -10.74 -21.48 0.94
C PRO A 268 -12.05 -20.75 1.32
N GLY A 269 -11.99 -19.42 1.40
CA GLY A 269 -13.19 -18.61 1.70
C GLY A 269 -14.26 -18.63 0.61
N THR A 270 -13.85 -18.90 -0.64
CA THR A 270 -14.75 -18.95 -1.80
C THR A 270 -14.34 -20.05 -2.77
N TYR A 271 -15.32 -20.78 -3.30
CA TYR A 271 -15.10 -21.80 -4.32
C TYR A 271 -16.40 -22.10 -5.11
N PRO A 272 -16.39 -22.11 -6.45
CA PRO A 272 -15.32 -21.63 -7.31
C PRO A 272 -15.26 -20.10 -7.34
N ILE A 273 -14.21 -19.57 -7.94
CA ILE A 273 -14.05 -18.17 -8.37
C ILE A 273 -13.58 -18.12 -9.83
N THR A 274 -14.03 -19.09 -10.66
CA THR A 274 -13.56 -19.27 -12.04
C THR A 274 -13.70 -18.01 -12.89
N ASN A 275 -14.85 -17.35 -12.81
CA ASN A 275 -15.10 -16.17 -13.63
C ASN A 275 -14.19 -15.01 -13.22
N PHE A 276 -14.00 -14.82 -11.91
CA PHE A 276 -13.09 -13.83 -11.35
C PHE A 276 -11.66 -14.10 -11.82
N GLU A 277 -11.13 -15.31 -11.61
CA GLU A 277 -9.75 -15.64 -11.98
C GLU A 277 -9.53 -15.54 -13.49
N TYR A 278 -10.46 -16.06 -14.30
CA TYR A 278 -10.34 -15.99 -15.75
C TYR A 278 -10.36 -14.54 -16.24
N SER A 279 -11.24 -13.71 -15.69
CA SER A 279 -11.34 -12.29 -16.04
C SER A 279 -10.09 -11.51 -15.62
N TRP A 280 -9.58 -11.73 -14.40
CA TRP A 280 -8.38 -11.05 -13.91
C TRP A 280 -7.11 -11.49 -14.64
N ILE A 281 -6.91 -12.79 -14.88
CA ILE A 281 -5.74 -13.31 -15.62
C ILE A 281 -5.72 -12.70 -17.02
N THR A 282 -6.82 -12.83 -17.76
CA THR A 282 -6.87 -12.41 -19.17
C THR A 282 -6.80 -10.89 -19.32
N ALA A 283 -7.60 -10.12 -18.56
CA ALA A 283 -7.60 -8.67 -18.65
C ALA A 283 -6.23 -8.07 -18.24
N THR A 284 -5.58 -8.61 -17.20
CA THR A 284 -4.26 -8.12 -16.76
C THR A 284 -3.17 -8.41 -17.80
N LEU A 285 -3.14 -9.62 -18.35
CA LEU A 285 -2.12 -10.00 -19.32
C LEU A 285 -2.29 -9.28 -20.68
N LEU A 286 -3.52 -9.13 -21.16
CA LEU A 286 -3.79 -8.62 -22.51
C LEU A 286 -3.92 -7.10 -22.62
N ARG A 287 -4.12 -6.37 -21.52
CA ARG A 287 -4.21 -4.90 -21.56
C ARG A 287 -2.84 -4.24 -21.56
N ASP A 288 -1.98 -4.66 -20.65
CA ASP A 288 -0.75 -3.90 -20.35
C ASP A 288 0.54 -4.69 -20.60
N CYS A 289 0.47 -6.01 -20.82
CA CYS A 289 1.66 -6.86 -20.89
C CYS A 289 1.92 -7.50 -22.26
N PHE A 290 0.89 -8.04 -22.93
CA PHE A 290 1.01 -8.83 -24.15
C PHE A 290 -0.12 -8.52 -25.14
N THR A 291 0.14 -8.73 -26.43
CA THR A 291 -0.92 -8.68 -27.45
C THR A 291 -1.72 -9.99 -27.47
N TYR A 292 -2.91 -9.95 -28.09
CA TYR A 292 -3.70 -11.17 -28.32
C TYR A 292 -2.91 -12.22 -29.12
N GLU A 293 -2.18 -11.79 -30.16
CA GLU A 293 -1.34 -12.64 -31.00
C GLU A 293 -0.25 -13.35 -30.21
N ASP A 294 0.28 -12.72 -29.15
CA ASP A 294 1.31 -13.33 -28.32
C ASP A 294 0.76 -14.53 -27.54
N LEU A 295 -0.46 -14.43 -27.02
CA LEU A 295 -1.06 -15.37 -26.06
C LEU A 295 -2.08 -16.36 -26.67
N VAL A 296 -2.50 -16.13 -27.92
CA VAL A 296 -3.46 -17.01 -28.60
C VAL A 296 -3.03 -18.47 -28.53
N SER A 297 -3.91 -19.29 -27.97
CA SER A 297 -3.64 -20.70 -27.68
C SER A 297 -4.96 -21.43 -27.38
N PRO A 298 -4.99 -22.77 -27.44
CA PRO A 298 -6.16 -23.55 -27.01
C PRO A 298 -6.57 -23.28 -25.55
N ALA A 299 -5.60 -22.96 -24.68
CA ALA A 299 -5.87 -22.61 -23.30
C ALA A 299 -6.52 -21.23 -23.16
N LEU A 300 -6.07 -20.22 -23.90
CA LEU A 300 -6.75 -18.91 -23.92
C LEU A 300 -8.17 -19.04 -24.49
N GLU A 301 -8.35 -19.89 -25.51
CA GLU A 301 -9.66 -20.19 -26.09
C GLU A 301 -10.60 -20.85 -25.06
N CYS A 302 -10.09 -21.76 -24.24
CA CYS A 302 -10.80 -22.36 -23.11
C CYS A 302 -11.34 -21.30 -22.14
N LEU A 303 -10.48 -20.36 -21.69
CA LEU A 303 -10.89 -19.25 -20.84
C LEU A 303 -11.95 -18.36 -21.50
N SER A 304 -11.77 -18.03 -22.78
CA SER A 304 -12.71 -17.20 -23.54
C SER A 304 -14.09 -17.83 -23.64
N ARG A 305 -14.16 -19.13 -23.96
CA ARG A 305 -15.41 -19.87 -24.12
C ARG A 305 -16.16 -19.98 -22.80
N THR A 306 -15.46 -20.28 -21.70
CA THR A 306 -16.07 -20.34 -20.38
C THR A 306 -16.70 -19.00 -20.01
N LEU A 307 -15.99 -17.87 -20.23
CA LEU A 307 -16.56 -16.56 -19.97
C LEU A 307 -17.77 -16.26 -20.87
N GLU A 308 -17.70 -16.57 -22.17
CA GLU A 308 -18.82 -16.39 -23.10
C GLU A 308 -20.07 -17.17 -22.66
N GLU A 309 -19.90 -18.44 -22.28
CA GLU A 309 -20.98 -19.31 -21.79
C GLU A 309 -21.58 -18.77 -20.49
N THR A 310 -20.74 -18.30 -19.55
CA THR A 310 -21.21 -17.69 -18.31
C THR A 310 -21.98 -16.39 -18.58
N PHE A 311 -21.49 -15.51 -19.46
CA PHE A 311 -22.20 -14.29 -19.84
C PHE A 311 -23.54 -14.62 -20.50
N GLN A 312 -23.58 -15.62 -21.38
CA GLN A 312 -24.81 -16.06 -22.01
C GLN A 312 -25.81 -16.60 -20.98
N ALA A 313 -25.37 -17.47 -20.05
CA ALA A 313 -26.19 -18.01 -18.99
C ALA A 313 -26.71 -16.93 -18.03
N GLY A 314 -25.88 -15.94 -17.73
CA GLY A 314 -26.19 -14.78 -16.90
C GLY A 314 -26.94 -13.65 -17.62
N LYS A 315 -27.30 -13.83 -18.90
CA LYS A 315 -28.01 -12.83 -19.73
C LYS A 315 -27.25 -11.49 -19.81
N GLY A 316 -25.93 -11.57 -19.93
CA GLY A 316 -25.03 -10.44 -20.11
C GLY A 316 -24.44 -9.87 -18.82
N VAL A 317 -24.72 -10.46 -17.65
CA VAL A 317 -24.06 -10.13 -16.38
C VAL A 317 -23.53 -11.39 -15.72
N ILE A 318 -22.40 -11.28 -15.03
CA ILE A 318 -21.76 -12.38 -14.32
C ILE A 318 -21.32 -11.93 -12.93
N GLY A 319 -20.91 -12.87 -12.09
CA GLY A 319 -20.18 -12.59 -10.86
C GLY A 319 -18.95 -13.47 -10.78
N PHE A 320 -18.21 -13.43 -9.67
CA PHE A 320 -17.04 -14.30 -9.46
C PHE A 320 -17.32 -15.78 -9.71
N ALA A 321 -18.57 -16.22 -9.51
CA ALA A 321 -19.10 -17.54 -9.82
C ALA A 321 -20.51 -17.45 -10.47
N PRO A 322 -21.06 -18.57 -10.99
CA PRO A 322 -22.44 -18.60 -11.44
C PRO A 322 -23.43 -18.22 -10.32
N ARG A 323 -24.49 -17.47 -10.67
CA ARG A 323 -25.53 -16.95 -9.76
C ARG A 323 -25.07 -15.92 -8.72
N THR A 324 -23.86 -15.37 -8.83
CA THR A 324 -23.34 -14.35 -7.90
C THR A 324 -23.19 -12.97 -8.54
N ALA A 325 -24.03 -12.62 -9.52
CA ALA A 325 -23.80 -11.48 -10.41
C ALA A 325 -23.56 -10.15 -9.68
N ASP A 326 -22.50 -9.46 -10.08
CA ASP A 326 -22.06 -8.17 -9.56
C ASP A 326 -21.39 -7.34 -10.67
N VAL A 327 -21.29 -6.03 -10.45
CA VAL A 327 -20.75 -5.13 -11.48
C VAL A 327 -19.23 -5.24 -11.64
N ASP A 328 -18.49 -5.68 -10.62
CA ASP A 328 -17.03 -5.73 -10.62
C ASP A 328 -16.55 -6.82 -11.59
N ASP A 329 -17.04 -8.04 -11.35
CA ASP A 329 -16.77 -9.21 -12.18
C ASP A 329 -17.41 -9.07 -13.57
N THR A 330 -18.62 -8.49 -13.67
CA THR A 330 -19.23 -8.20 -14.97
C THR A 330 -18.34 -7.26 -15.78
N ALA A 331 -17.91 -6.14 -15.21
CA ALA A 331 -17.08 -5.17 -15.92
C ALA A 331 -15.71 -5.75 -16.29
N LYS A 332 -15.06 -6.48 -15.38
CA LYS A 332 -13.77 -7.13 -15.68
C LYS A 332 -13.91 -8.23 -16.72
N GLY A 333 -15.00 -9.01 -16.69
CA GLY A 333 -15.29 -10.04 -17.68
C GLY A 333 -15.55 -9.48 -19.08
N LEU A 334 -16.32 -8.38 -19.18
CA LEU A 334 -16.51 -7.66 -20.44
C LEU A 334 -15.18 -7.15 -20.99
N LEU A 335 -14.33 -6.64 -20.10
CA LEU A 335 -13.01 -6.16 -20.48
C LEU A 335 -12.09 -7.29 -20.95
N ALA A 336 -12.10 -8.44 -20.28
CA ALA A 336 -11.41 -9.65 -20.68
C ALA A 336 -11.87 -10.14 -22.08
N LEU A 337 -13.17 -10.25 -22.31
CA LEU A 337 -13.74 -10.63 -23.61
C LEU A 337 -13.32 -9.65 -24.71
N THR A 338 -13.36 -8.35 -24.44
CA THR A 338 -12.94 -7.31 -25.38
C THR A 338 -11.45 -7.46 -25.73
N SER A 339 -10.59 -7.67 -24.75
CA SER A 339 -9.15 -7.91 -24.94
C SER A 339 -8.84 -9.20 -25.72
N MET A 340 -9.71 -10.21 -25.64
CA MET A 340 -9.65 -11.45 -26.43
C MET A 340 -10.36 -11.32 -27.81
N ARG A 341 -10.77 -10.11 -28.20
CA ARG A 341 -11.48 -9.80 -29.45
C ARG A 341 -12.84 -10.49 -29.60
N ARG A 342 -13.49 -10.77 -28.46
CA ARG A 342 -14.84 -11.32 -28.37
C ARG A 342 -15.87 -10.19 -28.25
N TYR A 343 -15.95 -9.36 -29.29
CA TYR A 343 -16.74 -8.13 -29.26
C TYR A 343 -18.26 -8.37 -29.15
N THR A 344 -18.80 -9.37 -29.84
CA THR A 344 -20.24 -9.68 -29.80
C THR A 344 -20.75 -10.05 -28.40
N PRO A 345 -20.10 -10.97 -27.64
CA PRO A 345 -20.50 -11.27 -26.27
C PRO A 345 -20.12 -10.18 -25.25
N ALA A 346 -19.18 -9.27 -25.57
CA ALA A 346 -18.75 -8.17 -24.71
C ALA A 346 -19.71 -6.96 -24.75
N ASP A 347 -21.03 -7.19 -24.60
CA ASP A 347 -22.05 -6.14 -24.60
C ASP A 347 -22.23 -5.51 -23.20
N PRO A 348 -21.95 -4.21 -23.00
CA PRO A 348 -22.12 -3.57 -21.69
C PRO A 348 -23.57 -3.21 -21.34
N ARG A 349 -24.53 -3.27 -22.28
CA ARG A 349 -25.92 -2.82 -22.04
C ARG A 349 -26.61 -3.58 -20.89
N PRO A 350 -26.45 -4.90 -20.73
CA PRO A 350 -26.99 -5.62 -19.58
C PRO A 350 -26.39 -5.16 -18.25
N MET A 351 -25.07 -4.93 -18.19
CA MET A 351 -24.39 -4.37 -17.01
C MET A 351 -24.99 -3.01 -16.63
N ILE A 352 -25.12 -2.11 -17.61
CA ILE A 352 -25.71 -0.78 -17.41
C ILE A 352 -27.13 -0.90 -16.87
N LYS A 353 -27.96 -1.73 -17.49
CA LYS A 353 -29.36 -1.93 -17.09
C LYS A 353 -29.51 -2.41 -15.65
N VAL A 354 -28.62 -3.26 -15.16
CA VAL A 354 -28.73 -3.88 -13.84
C VAL A 354 -28.14 -2.99 -12.74
N PHE A 355 -26.97 -2.41 -12.99
CA PHE A 355 -26.13 -1.82 -11.94
C PHE A 355 -26.08 -0.29 -11.95
N GLU A 356 -26.52 0.39 -13.01
CA GLU A 356 -26.54 1.86 -13.04
C GLU A 356 -27.52 2.43 -12.01
N ARG A 357 -27.08 3.46 -11.29
CA ARG A 357 -27.89 4.33 -10.42
C ARG A 357 -27.72 5.79 -10.84
N ASP A 358 -28.29 6.71 -10.08
CA ASP A 358 -28.34 8.12 -10.43
C ASP A 358 -26.94 8.73 -10.61
N ASP A 359 -26.00 8.42 -9.71
CA ASP A 359 -24.68 9.04 -9.62
C ASP A 359 -23.51 8.06 -9.75
N HIS A 360 -23.74 6.74 -9.67
CA HIS A 360 -22.69 5.71 -9.74
C HIS A 360 -23.24 4.36 -10.22
N PHE A 361 -22.38 3.34 -10.27
CA PHE A 361 -22.75 1.95 -10.46
C PHE A 361 -22.60 1.17 -9.15
N THR A 362 -23.65 0.46 -8.76
CA THR A 362 -23.63 -0.34 -7.53
C THR A 362 -23.00 -1.70 -7.76
N THR A 363 -22.14 -2.20 -6.86
CA THR A 363 -21.58 -3.57 -6.98
C THR A 363 -22.68 -4.63 -6.93
N PHE A 364 -23.55 -4.54 -5.92
CA PHE A 364 -24.77 -5.34 -5.82
C PHE A 364 -26.00 -4.43 -5.80
N GLY A 365 -27.15 -4.91 -6.26
CA GLY A 365 -28.34 -4.09 -6.47
C GLY A 365 -28.83 -3.28 -5.25
N SER A 366 -28.49 -3.69 -4.02
CA SER A 366 -28.88 -3.05 -2.76
C SER A 366 -27.68 -2.90 -1.78
N GLU A 367 -26.65 -2.16 -2.17
CA GLU A 367 -25.51 -1.87 -1.29
C GLU A 367 -25.64 -0.56 -0.50
N ARG A 368 -25.06 -0.53 0.70
CA ARG A 368 -25.00 0.69 1.55
C ARG A 368 -23.94 1.67 1.07
N ASP A 369 -22.73 1.15 0.84
CA ASP A 369 -21.56 1.93 0.47
C ASP A 369 -21.14 1.57 -0.96
N PRO A 370 -21.01 2.54 -1.87
CA PRO A 370 -20.58 2.27 -3.25
C PRO A 370 -19.12 1.84 -3.29
N SER A 371 -18.80 0.90 -4.20
CA SER A 371 -17.40 0.50 -4.42
C SER A 371 -16.69 1.44 -5.39
N PHE A 372 -15.51 1.90 -4.97
CA PHE A 372 -14.61 2.69 -5.79
C PHE A 372 -13.99 1.85 -6.91
N THR A 373 -13.49 0.65 -6.59
CA THR A 373 -12.85 -0.23 -7.58
C THR A 373 -13.82 -0.75 -8.63
N SER A 374 -15.06 -1.06 -8.24
CA SER A 374 -16.10 -1.46 -9.19
C SER A 374 -16.42 -0.36 -10.20
N ASN A 375 -16.47 0.89 -9.77
CA ASN A 375 -16.66 2.01 -10.70
C ASN A 375 -15.44 2.26 -11.60
N CYS A 376 -14.21 1.98 -11.14
CA CYS A 376 -13.03 1.94 -12.01
C CYS A 376 -13.16 0.87 -13.10
N HIS A 377 -13.55 -0.35 -12.74
CA HIS A 377 -13.75 -1.42 -13.72
C HIS A 377 -14.88 -1.11 -14.71
N VAL A 378 -16.00 -0.54 -14.24
CA VAL A 378 -17.08 -0.07 -15.13
C VAL A 378 -16.53 0.94 -16.13
N LEU A 379 -15.81 1.97 -15.66
CA LEU A 379 -15.22 2.98 -16.55
C LEU A 379 -14.30 2.32 -17.60
N LEU A 380 -13.40 1.45 -17.17
CA LEU A 380 -12.46 0.73 -18.05
C LEU A 380 -13.18 -0.12 -19.10
N SER A 381 -14.23 -0.85 -18.71
CA SER A 381 -15.00 -1.71 -19.61
C SER A 381 -15.80 -0.92 -20.65
N LEU A 382 -16.34 0.24 -20.28
CA LEU A 382 -17.04 1.14 -21.21
C LEU A 382 -16.06 1.80 -22.19
N LEU A 383 -14.89 2.24 -21.71
CA LEU A 383 -13.85 2.83 -22.55
C LEU A 383 -13.28 1.83 -23.56
N ALA A 384 -13.28 0.52 -23.23
CA ALA A 384 -12.86 -0.53 -24.13
C ALA A 384 -13.80 -0.71 -25.36
N GLN A 385 -15.03 -0.17 -25.32
CA GLN A 385 -15.99 -0.23 -26.42
C GLN A 385 -15.72 0.85 -27.48
N GLU A 386 -14.49 0.90 -28.01
CA GLU A 386 -14.00 2.02 -28.85
C GLU A 386 -14.89 2.36 -30.06
N SER A 387 -15.59 1.38 -30.64
CA SER A 387 -16.47 1.56 -31.79
C SER A 387 -17.84 2.15 -31.43
N ASP A 388 -18.24 2.05 -30.16
CA ASP A 388 -19.58 2.39 -29.66
C ASP A 388 -19.56 3.45 -28.56
N LEU A 389 -18.42 4.11 -28.31
CA LEU A 389 -18.24 5.10 -27.24
C LEU A 389 -19.35 6.18 -27.18
N CYS A 390 -19.85 6.60 -28.35
CA CYS A 390 -20.92 7.60 -28.43
C CYS A 390 -22.22 7.16 -27.74
N HIS A 391 -22.53 5.86 -27.72
CA HIS A 391 -23.71 5.30 -27.08
C HIS A 391 -23.63 5.31 -25.55
N TYR A 392 -22.42 5.33 -24.99
CA TYR A 392 -22.17 5.17 -23.55
C TYR A 392 -21.63 6.45 -22.89
N ARG A 393 -21.67 7.57 -23.60
CA ARG A 393 -21.14 8.86 -23.16
C ARG A 393 -21.60 9.25 -21.75
N ALA A 394 -22.90 9.14 -21.48
CA ALA A 394 -23.49 9.52 -20.20
C ALA A 394 -22.97 8.64 -19.05
N GLN A 395 -22.82 7.34 -19.29
CA GLN A 395 -22.31 6.37 -18.32
C GLN A 395 -20.81 6.57 -18.06
N ILE A 396 -20.03 6.85 -19.10
CA ILE A 396 -18.60 7.17 -18.96
C ILE A 396 -18.41 8.43 -18.11
N HIS A 397 -19.16 9.51 -18.43
CA HIS A 397 -19.14 10.75 -17.65
C HIS A 397 -19.53 10.51 -16.18
N LYS A 398 -20.62 9.76 -15.95
CA LYS A 398 -21.09 9.39 -14.61
C LYS A 398 -20.01 8.67 -13.80
N ALA A 399 -19.43 7.61 -14.33
CA ALA A 399 -18.38 6.85 -13.64
C ALA A 399 -17.14 7.73 -13.37
N THR A 400 -16.72 8.56 -14.34
CA THR A 400 -15.60 9.49 -14.13
C THR A 400 -15.90 10.51 -13.03
N LYS A 401 -17.10 11.11 -13.07
CA LYS A 401 -17.53 12.08 -12.06
C LYS A 401 -17.59 11.47 -10.67
N PHE A 402 -18.17 10.29 -10.53
CA PHE A 402 -18.19 9.56 -9.26
C PHE A 402 -16.78 9.35 -8.71
N LEU A 403 -15.84 8.84 -9.52
CA LEU A 403 -14.47 8.59 -9.10
C LEU A 403 -13.73 9.89 -8.70
N CYS A 404 -13.95 10.97 -9.44
CA CYS A 404 -13.41 12.28 -9.07
C CYS A 404 -14.00 12.77 -7.74
N ASP A 405 -15.32 12.83 -7.61
CA ASP A 405 -15.99 13.36 -6.42
C ASP A 405 -15.66 12.53 -5.18
N PHE A 406 -15.60 11.20 -5.32
CA PHE A 406 -15.21 10.29 -4.25
C PHE A 406 -13.84 10.63 -3.66
N LEU A 407 -12.86 11.00 -4.49
CA LEU A 407 -11.52 11.40 -4.03
C LEU A 407 -11.48 12.83 -3.51
N PHE A 408 -12.18 13.75 -4.16
CA PHE A 408 -12.17 15.17 -3.80
C PHE A 408 -12.79 15.44 -2.43
N TYR A 409 -13.80 14.67 -2.04
CA TYR A 409 -14.52 14.87 -0.78
C TYR A 409 -14.10 13.91 0.34
N ARG A 410 -13.23 12.94 0.05
CA ARG A 410 -12.74 12.00 1.06
C ARG A 410 -11.56 12.57 1.84
N ASN A 411 -11.55 12.29 3.14
CA ASN A 411 -10.39 12.48 4.00
C ASN A 411 -9.64 11.16 4.15
N GLY A 412 -8.32 11.16 3.96
CA GLY A 412 -7.46 9.98 4.14
C GLY A 412 -7.25 9.14 2.87
N PRO A 413 -6.58 7.98 3.00
CA PRO A 413 -6.20 7.15 1.85
C PRO A 413 -7.40 6.55 1.13
N VAL A 414 -7.20 6.19 -0.15
CA VAL A 414 -8.22 5.51 -0.95
C VAL A 414 -8.37 4.07 -0.48
N LYS A 415 -9.42 3.79 0.28
CA LYS A 415 -9.87 2.44 0.68
C LYS A 415 -11.08 1.99 -0.14
N ASP A 416 -11.16 0.70 -0.43
CA ASP A 416 -12.33 0.03 -0.99
C ASP A 416 -12.65 -1.23 -0.17
N LYS A 417 -13.93 -1.57 -0.04
CA LYS A 417 -14.39 -2.69 0.80
C LYS A 417 -13.94 -4.07 0.30
N TRP A 418 -13.49 -4.17 -0.95
CA TRP A 418 -13.01 -5.42 -1.55
C TRP A 418 -11.50 -5.64 -1.39
N HIS A 419 -10.74 -4.62 -0.97
CA HIS A 419 -9.29 -4.72 -0.91
C HIS A 419 -8.66 -3.89 0.22
N MET A 420 -7.84 -4.54 1.08
CA MET A 420 -7.24 -3.90 2.26
C MET A 420 -6.15 -2.85 1.93
N THR A 421 -5.38 -3.04 0.84
CA THR A 421 -4.37 -2.06 0.41
C THR A 421 -4.97 -0.89 -0.36
N SER A 422 -4.45 0.32 -0.14
CA SER A 422 -4.79 1.51 -0.93
C SER A 422 -4.11 1.55 -2.30
N SER A 423 -3.10 0.71 -2.53
CA SER A 423 -2.38 0.65 -3.81
C SER A 423 -3.24 0.09 -4.95
N TYR A 424 -4.11 -0.88 -4.66
CA TYR A 424 -4.98 -1.49 -5.67
C TYR A 424 -6.00 -0.49 -6.26
N PRO A 425 -6.83 0.20 -5.46
CA PRO A 425 -7.75 1.21 -6.01
C PRO A 425 -7.01 2.36 -6.70
N SER A 426 -5.82 2.73 -6.22
CA SER A 426 -4.99 3.77 -6.85
C SER A 426 -4.49 3.33 -8.23
N MET A 427 -4.03 2.09 -8.38
CA MET A 427 -3.62 1.52 -9.66
C MET A 427 -4.77 1.53 -10.68
N LEU A 428 -5.94 1.03 -10.29
CA LEU A 428 -7.12 0.96 -11.17
C LEU A 428 -7.61 2.35 -11.62
N LEU A 429 -7.57 3.33 -10.71
CA LEU A 429 -7.91 4.71 -11.03
C LEU A 429 -6.97 5.29 -12.08
N VAL A 430 -5.66 5.08 -11.92
CA VAL A 430 -4.65 5.54 -12.88
C VAL A 430 -4.88 4.88 -14.23
N GLU A 431 -5.10 3.58 -14.26
CA GLU A 431 -5.42 2.83 -15.49
C GLU A 431 -6.66 3.42 -16.19
N ALA A 432 -7.75 3.63 -15.44
CA ALA A 432 -9.01 4.13 -15.97
C ALA A 432 -8.91 5.55 -16.52
N PHE A 433 -8.28 6.46 -15.78
CA PHE A 433 -8.18 7.86 -16.20
C PHE A 433 -7.14 8.05 -17.30
N LEU A 434 -6.04 7.29 -17.33
CA LEU A 434 -5.11 7.34 -18.47
C LEU A 434 -5.78 6.88 -19.76
N GLU A 435 -6.60 5.84 -19.69
CA GLU A 435 -7.35 5.35 -20.85
C GLU A 435 -8.41 6.37 -21.32
N LEU A 436 -9.10 7.01 -20.38
CA LEU A 436 -10.03 8.11 -20.65
C LEU A 436 -9.35 9.26 -21.41
N LEU A 437 -8.20 9.71 -20.90
CA LEU A 437 -7.43 10.79 -21.52
C LEU A 437 -6.87 10.40 -22.89
N ARG A 438 -6.35 9.18 -23.05
CA ARG A 438 -5.87 8.67 -24.34
C ARG A 438 -6.96 8.73 -25.41
N LEU A 439 -8.19 8.35 -25.06
CA LEU A 439 -9.34 8.40 -25.97
C LEU A 439 -9.81 9.83 -26.25
N GLN A 440 -9.71 10.72 -25.25
CA GLN A 440 -9.99 12.14 -25.42
C GLN A 440 -8.97 12.83 -26.35
N ASP A 441 -7.67 12.53 -26.21
CA ASP A 441 -6.61 13.05 -27.08
C ASP A 441 -6.77 12.57 -28.53
N LYS A 442 -7.30 11.35 -28.71
CA LYS A 442 -7.70 10.80 -30.02
C LYS A 442 -9.01 11.37 -30.55
N GLN A 443 -9.63 12.32 -29.85
CA GLN A 443 -10.91 12.95 -30.19
C GLN A 443 -12.07 11.94 -30.34
N LYS A 444 -12.01 10.81 -29.63
CA LYS A 444 -13.06 9.79 -29.66
C LYS A 444 -14.20 10.05 -28.67
N LEU A 445 -14.01 10.98 -27.74
CA LEU A 445 -14.95 11.29 -26.66
C LEU A 445 -15.55 12.70 -26.77
N ASP A 446 -15.40 13.42 -27.89
CA ASP A 446 -15.83 14.82 -28.04
C ASP A 446 -15.50 15.67 -26.77
N GLN A 447 -16.32 16.68 -26.44
CA GLN A 447 -16.19 17.45 -25.20
C GLN A 447 -16.92 16.75 -24.02
N LEU A 448 -16.40 15.60 -23.58
CA LEU A 448 -17.04 14.75 -22.55
C LEU A 448 -17.06 15.44 -21.19
N LEU A 449 -15.91 15.98 -20.81
CA LEU A 449 -15.69 16.63 -19.54
C LEU A 449 -15.83 18.14 -19.73
N THR A 450 -16.44 18.80 -18.74
CA THR A 450 -16.27 20.25 -18.59
C THR A 450 -14.80 20.58 -18.30
N PHE A 451 -14.43 21.85 -18.49
CA PHE A 451 -13.07 22.30 -18.18
C PHE A 451 -12.70 22.00 -16.71
N ASP A 452 -13.59 22.24 -15.76
CA ASP A 452 -13.34 21.94 -14.33
C ASP A 452 -13.13 20.44 -14.09
N GLU A 453 -14.02 19.59 -14.62
CA GLU A 453 -13.92 18.13 -14.48
C GLU A 453 -12.63 17.57 -15.10
N GLN A 454 -12.25 18.09 -16.27
CA GLN A 454 -10.99 17.72 -16.91
C GLN A 454 -9.78 18.09 -16.04
N HIS A 455 -9.81 19.25 -15.37
CA HIS A 455 -8.77 19.62 -14.40
C HIS A 455 -8.77 18.71 -13.18
N ARG A 456 -9.94 18.31 -12.68
CA ARG A 456 -10.03 17.34 -11.58
C ARG A 456 -9.41 15.99 -11.95
N VAL A 457 -9.68 15.49 -13.17
CA VAL A 457 -9.05 14.26 -13.70
C VAL A 457 -7.53 14.41 -13.76
N TYR A 458 -7.02 15.53 -14.28
CA TYR A 458 -5.58 15.80 -14.33
C TYR A 458 -4.94 15.90 -12.94
N ILE A 459 -5.58 16.58 -12.00
CA ILE A 459 -5.10 16.71 -10.62
C ILE A 459 -5.01 15.31 -9.98
N VAL A 460 -6.06 14.50 -10.14
CA VAL A 460 -6.11 13.14 -9.60
C VAL A 460 -5.02 12.26 -10.20
N LEU A 461 -4.85 12.25 -11.52
CA LEU A 461 -3.83 11.43 -12.20
C LEU A 461 -2.39 11.85 -11.90
N PHE A 462 -2.12 13.15 -11.93
CA PHE A 462 -0.78 13.70 -11.73
C PHE A 462 -0.25 13.42 -10.32
N GLN A 463 -1.14 13.35 -9.33
CA GLN A 463 -0.75 13.14 -7.93
C GLN A 463 -0.27 11.71 -7.63
N THR A 464 -0.62 10.70 -8.43
CA THR A 464 -0.47 9.29 -7.99
C THR A 464 0.64 8.47 -8.65
N SER A 465 1.14 8.77 -9.85
CA SER A 465 1.75 7.70 -10.69
C SER A 465 3.10 7.95 -11.39
N LEU A 466 3.53 9.19 -11.66
CA LEU A 466 4.66 9.39 -12.59
C LEU A 466 6.07 9.28 -12.00
N PHE A 467 6.25 9.47 -10.69
CA PHE A 467 7.59 9.55 -10.11
C PHE A 467 8.05 8.26 -9.42
N LEU A 468 7.13 7.39 -9.01
CA LEU A 468 7.46 6.18 -8.24
C LEU A 468 8.34 5.18 -9.00
N PRO A 469 8.08 4.85 -10.29
CA PRO A 469 8.96 3.95 -11.03
C PRO A 469 10.36 4.53 -11.25
N LEU A 470 10.45 5.85 -11.45
CA LEU A 470 11.72 6.55 -11.67
C LEU A 470 12.59 6.54 -10.40
N LEU A 471 11.98 6.81 -9.24
CA LEU A 471 12.69 6.72 -7.95
C LEU A 471 13.11 5.28 -7.64
N ARG A 472 12.22 4.31 -7.84
CA ARG A 472 12.52 2.89 -7.58
C ARG A 472 13.64 2.33 -8.45
N LYS A 473 13.79 2.83 -9.68
CA LYS A 473 14.92 2.45 -10.57
C LYS A 473 16.25 2.99 -10.04
N GLU A 474 16.25 4.21 -9.53
CA GLU A 474 17.45 4.91 -9.08
C GLU A 474 17.84 4.53 -7.63
N LYS A 475 16.94 3.85 -6.89
CA LYS A 475 17.10 3.55 -5.45
C LYS A 475 18.41 2.86 -5.07
N GLN A 476 18.97 2.01 -5.94
CA GLN A 476 20.20 1.25 -5.68
C GLN A 476 21.45 1.87 -6.32
N ALA A 477 21.31 2.99 -7.04
CA ALA A 477 22.40 3.55 -7.83
C ALA A 477 23.56 4.12 -6.97
N ILE A 478 23.25 4.60 -5.77
CA ILE A 478 24.23 5.24 -4.88
C ILE A 478 24.54 4.36 -3.66
N PHE A 479 23.55 3.84 -2.95
CA PHE A 479 23.75 2.98 -1.78
C PHE A 479 23.13 1.60 -2.02
N PRO A 480 23.90 0.50 -1.86
CA PRO A 480 23.34 -0.86 -1.98
C PRO A 480 22.30 -1.11 -0.87
N ARG A 481 21.25 -1.86 -1.20
CA ARG A 481 20.15 -2.22 -0.27
C ARG A 481 20.21 -3.71 0.09
N ASP A 482 21.39 -4.22 0.42
CA ASP A 482 21.71 -5.63 0.68
C ASP A 482 21.41 -6.10 2.13
N GLY A 483 20.51 -5.40 2.82
CA GLY A 483 20.13 -5.71 4.20
C GLY A 483 21.01 -5.08 5.28
N THR A 484 21.97 -4.24 4.89
CA THR A 484 22.83 -3.46 5.80
C THR A 484 22.23 -2.11 6.25
N MET A 485 21.15 -1.68 5.58
CA MET A 485 20.42 -0.45 5.83
C MET A 485 19.30 -0.70 6.87
N LEU A 486 19.21 0.17 7.89
CA LEU A 486 18.40 -0.01 9.11
C LEU A 486 16.88 0.20 8.91
N THR A 487 16.44 0.88 7.85
CA THR A 487 15.07 1.36 7.67
C THR A 487 14.37 0.81 6.42
N PRO A 488 13.07 0.47 6.50
CA PRO A 488 12.25 0.13 5.33
C PRO A 488 12.18 1.28 4.30
N ASP A 489 12.02 0.95 3.01
CA ASP A 489 11.93 1.90 1.88
C ASP A 489 10.67 2.81 1.90
N ASP A 490 9.99 2.96 3.03
CA ASP A 490 8.68 3.62 3.16
C ASP A 490 8.71 5.10 2.71
N TYR A 491 9.89 5.74 2.77
CA TYR A 491 10.09 7.12 2.30
C TYR A 491 9.91 7.27 0.78
N ILE A 492 10.15 6.21 -0.03
CA ILE A 492 10.03 6.25 -1.49
C ILE A 492 8.59 6.55 -1.91
N ASP A 493 7.62 6.07 -1.14
CA ASP A 493 6.19 6.26 -1.43
C ASP A 493 5.69 7.66 -1.00
N ILE A 494 6.41 8.35 -0.09
CA ILE A 494 6.05 9.67 0.45
C ILE A 494 6.72 10.82 -0.32
N ILE A 495 7.89 10.61 -0.92
CA ILE A 495 8.66 11.65 -1.63
C ILE A 495 7.85 12.30 -2.76
N PRO A 496 7.24 11.55 -3.71
CA PRO A 496 6.43 12.15 -4.77
C PRO A 496 5.25 12.96 -4.25
N TYR A 497 4.56 12.43 -3.23
CA TYR A 497 3.42 13.05 -2.59
C TYR A 497 3.79 14.43 -2.02
N THR A 498 4.88 14.49 -1.25
CA THR A 498 5.32 15.72 -0.55
C THR A 498 5.68 16.84 -1.53
N TRP A 499 6.45 16.53 -2.58
CA TRP A 499 6.87 17.52 -3.57
C TRP A 499 5.72 18.02 -4.44
N VAL A 500 4.84 17.13 -4.90
CA VAL A 500 3.71 17.48 -5.77
C VAL A 500 2.67 18.32 -5.03
N ILE A 501 2.28 17.91 -3.82
CA ILE A 501 1.22 18.61 -3.07
C ILE A 501 1.69 19.97 -2.59
N CYS A 502 2.91 20.08 -2.05
CA CYS A 502 3.43 21.36 -1.59
C CYS A 502 3.52 22.36 -2.75
N SER A 503 3.99 21.94 -3.93
CA SER A 503 4.07 22.80 -5.12
C SER A 503 2.70 23.26 -5.62
N ASN A 504 1.72 22.35 -5.66
CA ASN A 504 0.37 22.64 -6.14
C ASN A 504 -0.44 23.50 -5.15
N ARG A 505 -0.36 23.21 -3.85
CA ARG A 505 -1.09 23.94 -2.79
C ARG A 505 -0.77 25.43 -2.77
N ILE A 506 0.46 25.82 -3.11
CA ILE A 506 0.92 27.22 -3.06
C ILE A 506 0.94 27.91 -4.43
N GLY A 507 0.41 27.26 -5.48
CA GLY A 507 0.25 27.82 -6.82
C GLY A 507 1.56 28.12 -7.56
N ILE A 508 2.67 27.47 -7.21
CA ILE A 508 3.98 27.67 -7.85
C ILE A 508 4.11 26.86 -9.15
N HIS A 509 3.50 25.67 -9.18
CA HIS A 509 3.46 24.76 -10.34
C HIS A 509 4.87 24.53 -10.92
N THR A 510 5.70 23.82 -10.15
CA THR A 510 7.08 23.44 -10.52
C THR A 510 7.08 22.55 -11.76
N SER A 511 8.08 22.67 -12.65
CA SER A 511 8.15 21.77 -13.82
C SER A 511 8.38 20.32 -13.39
N PRO A 512 7.85 19.32 -14.13
CA PRO A 512 8.07 17.91 -13.80
C PRO A 512 9.55 17.50 -13.75
N SER A 513 10.39 18.10 -14.59
CA SER A 513 11.85 17.88 -14.57
C SER A 513 12.49 18.35 -13.27
N LEU A 514 12.21 19.59 -12.87
CA LEU A 514 12.73 20.15 -11.62
C LEU A 514 12.16 19.40 -10.41
N ALA A 515 10.92 18.94 -10.47
CA ALA A 515 10.32 18.10 -9.43
C ALA A 515 11.04 16.75 -9.31
N LEU A 516 11.33 16.07 -10.43
CA LEU A 516 12.08 14.80 -10.43
C LEU A 516 13.51 14.98 -9.88
N ASP A 517 14.22 16.02 -10.31
CA ASP A 517 15.59 16.32 -9.86
C ASP A 517 15.62 16.48 -8.33
N MET A 518 14.64 17.19 -7.77
CA MET A 518 14.52 17.38 -6.32
C MET A 518 14.03 16.14 -5.58
N MET A 519 13.20 15.29 -6.18
CA MET A 519 12.78 14.02 -5.60
C MET A 519 13.92 13.01 -5.53
N LEU A 520 14.77 12.92 -6.57
CA LEU A 520 16.00 12.12 -6.56
C LEU A 520 16.95 12.62 -5.47
N LEU A 521 17.13 13.94 -5.37
CA LEU A 521 17.93 14.56 -4.31
C LEU A 521 17.44 14.19 -2.91
N SER A 522 16.11 14.21 -2.72
CA SER A 522 15.48 13.86 -1.43
C SER A 522 15.68 12.38 -1.09
N MET A 523 15.48 11.49 -2.06
CA MET A 523 15.67 10.04 -1.90
C MET A 523 17.10 9.73 -1.48
N TYR A 524 18.09 10.29 -2.17
CA TYR A 524 19.49 10.10 -1.78
C TYR A 524 19.85 10.80 -0.47
N GLY A 525 19.18 11.90 -0.12
CA GLY A 525 19.31 12.53 1.19
C GLY A 525 18.94 11.57 2.34
N TYR A 526 17.81 10.87 2.23
CA TYR A 526 17.41 9.85 3.21
C TYR A 526 18.44 8.70 3.30
N GLN A 527 18.96 8.24 2.16
CA GLN A 527 19.95 7.16 2.14
C GLN A 527 21.31 7.59 2.72
N VAL A 528 21.71 8.85 2.52
CA VAL A 528 22.93 9.40 3.14
C VAL A 528 22.76 9.49 4.66
N ASP A 529 21.61 9.97 5.13
CA ASP A 529 21.30 10.05 6.56
C ASP A 529 21.43 8.68 7.23
N GLU A 530 20.74 7.68 6.68
CA GLU A 530 20.79 6.28 7.13
C GLU A 530 22.21 5.69 7.03
N PHE A 531 22.94 6.02 5.98
CA PHE A 531 24.33 5.60 5.80
C PHE A 531 25.21 6.14 6.93
N PHE A 532 25.14 7.42 7.26
CA PHE A 532 25.94 7.99 8.35
C PHE A 532 25.52 7.43 9.71
N GLU A 533 24.21 7.27 9.97
CA GLU A 533 23.72 6.70 11.23
C GLU A 533 24.20 5.26 11.43
N SER A 534 24.06 4.41 10.41
CA SER A 534 24.46 2.99 10.47
C SER A 534 25.96 2.81 10.69
N HIS A 535 26.79 3.61 10.00
CA HIS A 535 28.25 3.45 10.01
C HIS A 535 28.94 4.21 11.16
N ALA A 536 28.41 5.37 11.58
CA ALA A 536 28.96 6.12 12.71
C ALA A 536 28.65 5.46 14.07
N MET A 537 27.56 4.66 14.15
CA MET A 537 27.18 3.91 15.35
C MET A 537 27.80 2.51 15.42
N ALA A 538 28.22 1.92 14.29
CA ALA A 538 28.86 0.59 14.24
C ALA A 538 30.33 0.56 14.75
N GLY A 539 30.86 1.67 15.29
CA GLY A 539 32.17 1.71 15.94
C GLY A 539 33.36 1.61 14.98
N HIS A 540 33.15 1.79 13.66
CA HIS A 540 34.21 1.69 12.64
C HIS A 540 35.17 2.90 12.62
N TYR A 541 34.80 4.01 13.24
CA TYR A 541 35.70 5.15 13.50
C TYR A 541 35.71 5.52 14.97
N HIS A 542 36.89 5.89 15.46
CA HIS A 542 37.09 6.34 16.83
C HIS A 542 36.68 7.81 17.04
N SER A 543 36.57 8.61 15.96
CA SER A 543 36.17 10.01 16.02
C SER A 543 35.50 10.49 14.72
N GLY A 544 34.58 11.45 14.78
CA GLY A 544 34.03 12.10 13.58
C GLY A 544 35.07 12.90 12.80
N SER A 545 36.23 13.19 13.39
CA SER A 545 37.36 13.83 12.69
C SER A 545 37.95 12.96 11.58
N ASP A 546 37.95 11.63 11.75
CA ASP A 546 38.44 10.71 10.73
C ASP A 546 37.46 10.61 9.55
N LEU A 547 36.15 10.63 9.84
CA LEU A 547 35.11 10.63 8.83
C LEU A 547 35.06 11.96 8.05
N LYS A 548 35.31 13.09 8.73
CA LYS A 548 35.46 14.41 8.07
C LYS A 548 36.64 14.44 7.10
N ARG A 549 37.80 13.87 7.47
CA ARG A 549 38.94 13.76 6.56
C ARG A 549 38.59 12.95 5.32
N LEU A 550 37.91 11.81 5.49
CA LEU A 550 37.44 11.02 4.35
C LEU A 550 36.50 11.83 3.44
N VAL A 551 35.53 12.55 4.02
CA VAL A 551 34.63 13.44 3.28
C VAL A 551 35.41 14.51 2.51
N ASP A 552 36.37 15.17 3.15
CA ASP A 552 37.19 16.21 2.53
C ASP A 552 38.07 15.65 1.40
N ASP A 553 38.70 14.49 1.60
CA ASP A 553 39.51 13.82 0.58
C ASP A 553 38.67 13.45 -0.64
N VAL A 554 37.48 12.87 -0.44
CA VAL A 554 36.58 12.48 -1.55
C VAL A 554 36.03 13.71 -2.27
N LEU A 555 35.65 14.76 -1.55
CA LEU A 555 35.20 16.02 -2.14
C LEU A 555 36.30 16.65 -2.98
N GLU A 556 37.52 16.79 -2.45
CA GLU A 556 38.63 17.45 -3.14
C GLU A 556 39.07 16.67 -4.38
N GLN A 557 39.15 15.34 -4.29
CA GLN A 557 39.42 14.46 -5.43
C GLN A 557 38.36 14.62 -6.52
N THR A 558 37.07 14.66 -6.14
CA THR A 558 35.97 14.77 -7.10
C THR A 558 35.93 16.17 -7.74
N ILE A 559 36.12 17.23 -6.96
CA ILE A 559 36.19 18.62 -7.45
C ILE A 559 37.35 18.78 -8.43
N THR A 560 38.53 18.27 -8.09
CA THR A 560 39.71 18.29 -8.97
C THR A 560 39.47 17.51 -10.26
N ALA A 561 38.84 16.33 -10.18
CA ALA A 561 38.47 15.54 -11.36
C ALA A 561 37.44 16.25 -12.25
N CYS A 562 36.52 17.03 -11.67
CA CYS A 562 35.58 17.85 -12.43
C CYS A 562 36.27 19.03 -13.13
N ALA A 563 37.35 19.57 -12.54
CA ALA A 563 38.16 20.64 -13.14
C ALA A 563 39.12 20.14 -14.25
N GLY A 564 39.57 18.88 -14.18
CA GLY A 564 40.60 18.30 -15.06
C GLY A 564 40.13 17.78 -16.43
N LEU A 565 38.82 17.71 -16.71
CA LEU A 565 38.29 17.17 -17.97
C LEU A 565 38.45 18.08 -19.20
N SER A 566 39.19 19.19 -19.08
CA SER A 566 39.54 20.05 -20.21
C SER A 566 40.90 19.75 -20.85
N ASN A 567 41.66 18.72 -20.44
CA ASN A 567 42.89 18.33 -21.15
C ASN A 567 43.30 16.84 -20.96
N GLY A 568 43.24 16.06 -22.05
CA GLY A 568 44.23 15.02 -22.37
C GLY A 568 44.07 13.62 -21.75
N ILE A 569 43.97 12.64 -22.65
CA ILE A 569 43.98 11.18 -22.42
C ILE A 569 45.31 10.71 -21.78
N SER A 570 45.26 9.78 -20.81
CA SER A 570 46.24 8.68 -20.71
C SER A 570 45.71 7.49 -19.89
N LYS A 571 46.05 6.29 -20.39
CA LYS A 571 45.82 4.96 -19.81
C LYS A 571 46.72 4.70 -18.59
N HIS A 572 46.26 3.88 -17.63
CA HIS A 572 46.98 2.69 -17.14
C HIS A 572 46.16 1.81 -16.18
N ASP A 573 46.12 0.51 -16.51
CA ASP A 573 46.17 -0.75 -15.72
C ASP A 573 46.38 -0.63 -14.18
N THR A 574 45.98 -1.54 -13.26
CA THR A 574 45.75 -2.99 -13.30
C THR A 574 45.19 -3.51 -11.96
N ALA A 575 44.65 -4.74 -12.00
CA ALA A 575 44.73 -5.83 -11.01
C ALA A 575 43.62 -6.01 -9.95
N ALA A 576 42.92 -7.13 -10.15
CA ALA A 576 42.03 -7.82 -9.23
C ALA A 576 42.79 -8.56 -8.12
N GLN A 577 42.23 -8.60 -6.91
CA GLN A 577 42.41 -9.69 -5.95
C GLN A 577 41.11 -9.93 -5.19
N SER A 578 40.64 -11.18 -5.21
CA SER A 578 39.57 -11.69 -4.35
C SER A 578 40.09 -11.95 -2.94
N PRO A 579 39.24 -11.82 -1.91
CA PRO A 579 39.31 -12.78 -0.81
C PRO A 579 37.95 -13.33 -0.39
N THR A 580 38.09 -14.46 0.30
CA THR A 580 37.15 -15.47 0.76
C THR A 580 36.21 -15.04 1.89
N THR A 581 35.08 -15.74 1.96
CA THR A 581 34.02 -15.76 2.97
C THR A 581 34.50 -15.87 4.42
N GLN A 582 34.16 -14.87 5.26
CA GLN A 582 33.73 -15.04 6.66
C GLN A 582 33.20 -13.70 7.24
N GLU A 583 31.95 -13.75 7.71
CA GLU A 583 31.22 -12.84 8.63
C GLU A 583 31.13 -11.33 8.28
N ALA A 584 29.88 -10.88 8.09
CA ALA A 584 29.49 -9.57 7.57
C ALA A 584 29.83 -8.42 8.54
N ALA A 585 30.99 -7.81 8.31
CA ALA A 585 31.29 -6.43 8.65
C ALA A 585 31.68 -5.71 7.35
N ILE A 586 30.95 -4.65 6.99
CA ILE A 586 31.22 -3.84 5.78
C ILE A 586 32.66 -3.32 5.87
N SER A 587 33.51 -3.71 4.94
CA SER A 587 34.91 -3.26 4.95
C SER A 587 34.98 -1.77 4.55
N MET A 588 35.89 -1.01 5.17
CA MET A 588 36.23 0.40 4.86
C MET A 588 36.19 0.80 3.35
N PRO A 589 36.59 -0.07 2.39
CA PRO A 589 36.41 0.14 0.95
C PRO A 589 34.97 0.40 0.45
N GLU A 590 33.95 -0.30 0.97
CA GLU A 590 32.56 -0.19 0.49
C GLU A 590 31.89 1.10 0.97
N MET A 591 32.23 1.53 2.19
CA MET A 591 31.79 2.79 2.78
C MET A 591 32.30 4.00 1.97
N SER A 592 33.58 3.99 1.60
CA SER A 592 34.16 5.01 0.72
C SER A 592 33.45 5.05 -0.64
N ALA A 593 33.07 3.88 -1.17
CA ALA A 593 32.41 3.79 -2.47
C ALA A 593 31.01 4.43 -2.50
N GLY A 594 30.21 4.29 -1.44
CA GLY A 594 28.89 4.94 -1.33
C GLY A 594 28.98 6.47 -1.31
N LEU A 595 29.87 7.02 -0.46
CA LEU A 595 30.15 8.46 -0.41
C LEU A 595 30.70 9.01 -1.74
N ILE A 596 31.62 8.28 -2.38
CA ILE A 596 32.16 8.64 -3.69
C ILE A 596 31.04 8.71 -4.73
N ARG A 597 30.14 7.71 -4.78
CA ARG A 597 29.00 7.72 -5.72
C ARG A 597 28.06 8.89 -5.44
N PHE A 598 27.75 9.17 -4.18
CA PHE A 598 26.87 10.28 -3.80
C PHE A 598 27.46 11.63 -4.21
N ILE A 599 28.69 11.92 -3.79
CA ILE A 599 29.37 13.18 -4.10
C ILE A 599 29.54 13.34 -5.62
N THR A 600 29.90 12.26 -6.33
CA THR A 600 30.03 12.27 -7.79
C THR A 600 28.70 12.56 -8.48
N PHE A 601 27.60 11.92 -8.05
CA PHE A 601 26.27 12.14 -8.61
C PHE A 601 25.87 13.61 -8.52
N ILE A 602 26.11 14.26 -7.38
CA ILE A 602 25.78 15.67 -7.17
C ILE A 602 26.67 16.60 -7.98
N LEU A 603 27.99 16.46 -7.88
CA LEU A 603 28.93 17.40 -8.49
C LEU A 603 28.99 17.28 -10.01
N LYS A 604 28.75 16.09 -10.55
CA LYS A 604 28.73 15.83 -12.01
C LYS A 604 27.33 15.85 -12.61
N TYR A 605 26.30 16.23 -11.84
CA TYR A 605 24.95 16.31 -12.37
C TYR A 605 24.93 17.26 -13.59
N PRO A 606 24.27 16.94 -14.72
CA PRO A 606 24.38 17.71 -15.95
C PRO A 606 24.06 19.20 -15.78
N SER A 607 22.99 19.51 -15.03
CA SER A 607 22.60 20.89 -14.72
C SER A 607 23.59 21.60 -13.81
N VAL A 608 24.25 20.89 -12.87
CA VAL A 608 25.29 21.46 -12.02
C VAL A 608 26.52 21.80 -12.85
N SER A 609 26.93 20.92 -13.76
CA SER A 609 28.08 21.16 -14.64
C SER A 609 27.91 22.41 -15.51
N ASN A 610 26.68 22.67 -15.95
CA ASN A 610 26.29 23.81 -16.79
C ASN A 610 25.91 25.08 -16.00
N ALA A 611 25.93 25.04 -14.67
CA ALA A 611 25.59 26.20 -13.84
C ALA A 611 26.74 27.20 -13.74
N HIS A 612 26.40 28.44 -13.36
CA HIS A 612 27.37 29.51 -13.12
C HIS A 612 28.43 29.08 -12.08
N PRO A 613 29.71 29.47 -12.24
CA PRO A 613 30.77 29.12 -11.29
C PRO A 613 30.45 29.49 -9.83
N THR A 614 29.80 30.62 -9.59
CA THR A 614 29.35 31.03 -8.25
C THR A 614 28.35 30.03 -7.65
N SER A 615 27.36 29.57 -8.42
CA SER A 615 26.36 28.60 -7.95
C SER A 615 27.00 27.24 -7.65
N ARG A 616 27.95 26.79 -8.50
CA ARG A 616 28.71 25.56 -8.25
C ARG A 616 29.55 25.66 -6.97
N SER A 617 30.24 26.79 -6.79
CA SER A 617 31.04 27.05 -5.57
C SER A 617 30.19 27.05 -4.31
N GLU A 618 28.97 27.59 -4.39
CA GLU A 618 28.01 27.58 -3.29
C GLU A 618 27.55 26.16 -2.97
N LEU A 619 27.18 25.37 -4.00
CA LEU A 619 26.83 23.96 -3.84
C LEU A 619 27.97 23.15 -3.21
N HIS A 620 29.22 23.36 -3.63
CA HIS A 620 30.38 22.69 -3.02
C HIS A 620 30.50 23.01 -1.52
N ARG A 621 30.26 24.26 -1.13
CA ARG A 621 30.33 24.69 0.26
C ARG A 621 29.22 24.07 1.10
N GLU A 622 27.97 24.14 0.63
CA GLU A 622 26.82 23.62 1.38
C GLU A 622 26.78 22.09 1.41
N LEU A 623 27.24 21.40 0.35
CA LEU A 623 27.41 19.94 0.36
C LEU A 623 28.46 19.50 1.40
N ARG A 624 29.59 20.21 1.49
CA ARG A 624 30.59 19.93 2.53
C ARG A 624 30.01 20.15 3.92
N ALA A 625 29.28 21.24 4.14
CA ALA A 625 28.64 21.54 5.41
C ALA A 625 27.63 20.45 5.81
N PHE A 626 26.79 19.99 4.88
CA PHE A 626 25.84 18.89 5.08
C PHE A 626 26.53 17.59 5.53
N LEU A 627 27.57 17.16 4.81
CA LEU A 627 28.28 15.92 5.14
C LEU A 627 29.08 16.03 6.45
N HIS A 628 29.72 17.17 6.72
CA HIS A 628 30.39 17.43 8.00
C HIS A 628 29.39 17.46 9.16
N ALA A 629 28.18 17.96 8.94
CA ALA A 629 27.13 18.02 9.95
C ALA A 629 26.67 16.63 10.39
N HIS A 630 26.61 15.64 9.50
CA HIS A 630 26.36 14.24 9.91
C HIS A 630 27.48 13.71 10.82
N CYS A 631 28.76 14.02 10.53
CA CYS A 631 29.87 13.65 11.39
C CYS A 631 29.77 14.32 12.77
N ASP A 632 29.48 15.62 12.81
CA ASP A 632 29.38 16.40 14.04
C ASP A 632 28.17 15.98 14.89
N GLN A 633 27.01 15.78 14.25
CA GLN A 633 25.81 15.29 14.92
C GLN A 633 26.06 13.90 15.52
N SER A 634 26.76 13.01 14.80
CA SER A 634 27.12 11.69 15.29
C SER A 634 28.06 11.74 16.50
N ASP A 635 29.06 12.64 16.48
CA ASP A 635 29.94 12.87 17.62
C ASP A 635 29.16 13.41 18.83
N GLU A 636 28.25 14.36 18.62
CA GLU A 636 27.45 14.93 19.71
C GLU A 636 26.45 13.90 20.27
N ASN A 637 25.81 13.08 19.40
CA ASN A 637 24.97 11.95 19.80
C ASN A 637 25.75 10.94 20.65
N ARG A 638 26.98 10.57 20.24
CA ARG A 638 27.84 9.67 21.04
C ARG A 638 28.19 10.27 22.41
N ARG A 639 28.53 11.57 22.46
CA ARG A 639 28.81 12.27 23.71
C ARG A 639 27.58 12.31 24.62
N PHE A 640 26.42 12.59 24.06
CA PHE A 640 25.15 12.65 24.78
C PHE A 640 24.72 11.26 25.30
N ALA A 641 24.82 10.23 24.46
CA ALA A 641 24.51 8.84 24.83
C ALA A 641 25.43 8.31 25.94
N ALA A 642 26.68 8.79 26.03
CA ALA A 642 27.64 8.43 27.07
C ALA A 642 27.41 9.15 28.42
N GLN A 643 26.52 10.16 28.49
CA GLN A 643 26.17 10.81 29.74
C GLN A 643 25.30 9.90 30.63
N GLU A 644 25.33 10.14 31.94
CA GLU A 644 24.49 9.43 32.91
C GLU A 644 23.02 9.91 32.91
N ASN A 645 22.77 11.15 32.46
CA ASN A 645 21.45 11.74 32.30
C ASN A 645 21.26 12.27 30.87
N TRP A 646 20.05 12.11 30.33
CA TRP A 646 19.63 12.48 28.97
C TRP A 646 18.50 13.53 28.96
N ASP A 647 18.16 14.13 30.10
CA ASP A 647 17.22 15.27 30.15
C ASP A 647 17.83 16.53 29.52
N GLU A 648 19.16 16.63 29.53
CA GLU A 648 19.93 17.79 29.09
C GLU A 648 21.35 17.43 28.62
N LEU A 649 21.85 18.15 27.63
CA LEU A 649 23.22 18.10 27.14
C LEU A 649 24.14 18.93 28.04
N HIS A 650 25.07 18.29 28.76
CA HIS A 650 25.84 18.95 29.83
C HIS A 650 26.94 19.90 29.31
N SER A 651 27.56 19.54 28.18
CA SER A 651 28.72 20.27 27.63
C SER A 651 28.56 20.43 26.11
N PRO A 652 27.53 21.16 25.63
CA PRO A 652 27.27 21.27 24.21
C PRO A 652 28.45 21.91 23.48
N SER A 653 28.83 21.38 22.32
CA SER A 653 29.91 21.94 21.50
C SER A 653 29.57 23.30 20.87
N GLN A 654 28.28 23.64 20.81
CA GLN A 654 27.73 24.86 20.23
C GLN A 654 26.59 25.39 21.09
N THR A 655 26.22 26.66 20.96
CA THR A 655 24.95 27.18 21.51
C THR A 655 23.76 26.66 20.71
N LEU A 656 22.55 26.67 21.27
CA LEU A 656 21.32 26.33 20.53
C LEU A 656 21.19 27.13 19.23
N PHE A 657 21.48 28.44 19.28
CA PHE A 657 21.42 29.33 18.11
C PHE A 657 22.39 28.89 17.01
N GLN A 658 23.61 28.47 17.38
CA GLN A 658 24.58 27.96 16.43
C GLN A 658 24.12 26.60 15.88
N TYR A 659 23.73 25.68 16.76
CA TYR A 659 23.30 24.33 16.39
C TYR A 659 22.19 24.32 15.33
N VAL A 660 21.10 25.06 15.56
CA VAL A 660 19.98 25.13 14.60
C VAL A 660 20.34 25.85 13.30
N ARG A 661 21.49 26.51 13.24
CA ARG A 661 22.01 27.19 12.05
C ARG A 661 23.20 26.48 11.42
N THR A 662 23.87 25.54 12.07
CA THR A 662 25.04 24.82 11.56
C THR A 662 24.86 23.33 11.71
N THR A 663 25.35 22.66 12.76
CA THR A 663 25.35 21.19 12.83
C THR A 663 23.95 20.60 12.69
N GLY A 664 22.99 21.01 13.52
CA GLY A 664 21.60 20.55 13.37
C GLY A 664 20.95 21.08 12.09
N GLY A 665 21.18 22.34 11.75
CA GLY A 665 20.61 22.98 10.57
C GLY A 665 21.04 22.31 9.25
N ASP A 666 22.34 22.19 9.02
CA ASP A 666 22.93 21.62 7.83
C ASP A 666 22.58 20.13 7.71
N HIS A 667 22.45 19.40 8.83
CA HIS A 667 22.04 17.99 8.87
C HIS A 667 20.67 17.72 8.22
N VAL A 668 19.72 18.68 8.26
CA VAL A 668 18.39 18.50 7.64
C VAL A 668 18.39 18.79 6.12
N ALA A 669 19.56 18.84 5.49
CA ALA A 669 19.78 18.93 4.04
C ALA A 669 19.18 20.15 3.31
N CYS A 670 18.60 21.12 4.04
CA CYS A 670 17.86 22.23 3.44
C CYS A 670 18.76 23.19 2.62
N ALA A 671 19.87 23.66 3.20
CA ALA A 671 20.76 24.62 2.54
C ALA A 671 21.42 24.01 1.29
N TYR A 672 21.94 22.80 1.42
CA TYR A 672 22.50 22.03 0.31
C TYR A 672 21.47 21.80 -0.81
N SER A 673 20.25 21.40 -0.48
CA SER A 673 19.18 21.18 -1.47
C SER A 673 18.79 22.45 -2.21
N LEU A 674 18.77 23.58 -1.51
CA LEU A 674 18.52 24.89 -2.13
C LEU A 674 19.67 25.29 -3.07
N SER A 675 20.93 25.10 -2.66
CA SER A 675 22.10 25.38 -3.52
C SER A 675 22.12 24.49 -4.76
N PHE A 676 21.69 23.23 -4.65
CA PHE A 676 21.49 22.34 -5.80
C PHE A 676 20.41 22.89 -6.73
N MET A 677 19.25 23.28 -6.20
CA MET A 677 18.17 23.92 -6.97
C MET A 677 18.65 25.21 -7.67
N LEU A 678 19.50 26.02 -7.03
CA LEU A 678 20.07 27.22 -7.65
C LEU A 678 21.00 26.88 -8.81
N CYS A 679 21.75 25.78 -8.75
CA CYS A 679 22.49 25.25 -9.91
C CYS A 679 21.54 24.84 -11.04
N LEU A 680 20.43 24.15 -10.73
CA LEU A 680 19.41 23.81 -11.72
C LEU A 680 18.85 25.06 -12.40
N ILE A 681 18.47 26.08 -11.63
CA ILE A 681 17.94 27.34 -12.17
C ILE A 681 18.98 28.05 -13.03
N SER A 682 20.24 28.11 -12.56
CA SER A 682 21.34 28.74 -13.29
C SER A 682 21.57 28.12 -14.66
N SER A 683 21.47 26.79 -14.78
CA SER A 683 21.67 26.10 -16.06
C SER A 683 20.62 26.44 -17.13
N TYR A 684 19.43 26.91 -16.72
CA TYR A 684 18.38 27.34 -17.62
C TYR A 684 18.48 28.83 -18.03
N ILE A 685 19.32 29.62 -17.36
CA ILE A 685 19.61 31.01 -17.75
C ILE A 685 20.61 30.97 -18.92
N VAL A 686 20.44 31.86 -19.91
CA VAL A 686 21.33 31.97 -21.08
C VAL A 686 22.80 31.91 -20.65
N ASP A 687 23.55 30.98 -21.25
CA ASP A 687 24.96 30.66 -20.99
C ASP A 687 25.31 30.28 -19.53
N GLY A 688 24.39 29.66 -18.78
CA GLY A 688 24.64 29.30 -17.39
C GLY A 688 24.77 30.54 -16.48
N GLY A 689 23.96 31.56 -16.75
CA GLY A 689 24.07 32.87 -16.12
C GLY A 689 23.78 32.88 -14.61
N GLU A 690 24.17 33.98 -13.97
CA GLU A 690 24.05 34.14 -12.52
C GLU A 690 22.60 34.30 -12.05
N VAL A 691 22.19 33.49 -11.06
CA VAL A 691 20.83 33.49 -10.48
C VAL A 691 20.55 34.74 -9.64
N PHE A 692 21.57 35.38 -9.07
CA PHE A 692 21.45 36.63 -8.31
C PHE A 692 22.59 37.56 -8.73
N ARG A 693 22.29 38.72 -9.29
CA ARG A 693 23.26 39.62 -9.95
C ARG A 693 23.78 40.73 -9.03
N THR A 694 23.00 41.13 -8.03
CA THR A 694 23.41 42.19 -7.10
C THR A 694 23.85 41.65 -5.74
N ALA A 695 24.55 42.48 -4.96
CA ALA A 695 24.97 42.13 -3.61
C ALA A 695 23.77 41.91 -2.68
N GLU A 696 22.71 42.72 -2.83
CA GLU A 696 21.48 42.63 -2.06
C GLU A 696 20.73 41.33 -2.36
N GLU A 697 20.60 40.96 -3.63
CA GLU A 697 19.94 39.71 -4.04
C GLU A 697 20.67 38.49 -3.45
N LYS A 698 22.01 38.47 -3.54
CA LYS A 698 22.84 37.38 -2.99
C LYS A 698 22.74 37.30 -1.47
N TYR A 699 22.79 38.44 -0.78
CA TYR A 699 22.69 38.50 0.67
C TYR A 699 21.32 38.02 1.15
N LEU A 700 20.23 38.49 0.53
CA LEU A 700 18.87 38.08 0.89
C LEU A 700 18.62 36.60 0.60
N ALA A 701 19.15 36.08 -0.52
CA ALA A 701 19.06 34.65 -0.84
C ALA A 701 19.78 33.78 0.21
N ALA A 702 21.00 34.14 0.60
CA ALA A 702 21.75 33.42 1.63
C ALA A 702 21.07 33.51 3.00
N ALA A 703 20.54 34.69 3.36
CA ALA A 703 19.78 34.88 4.60
C ALA A 703 18.50 34.03 4.62
N ALA A 704 17.76 33.97 3.52
CA ALA A 704 16.57 33.15 3.36
C ALA A 704 16.91 31.64 3.42
N ALA A 705 17.98 31.22 2.75
CA ALA A 705 18.46 29.84 2.79
C ALA A 705 18.72 29.38 4.23
N ARG A 706 19.54 30.15 4.97
CA ARG A 706 19.88 29.81 6.35
C ARG A 706 18.67 29.84 7.28
N HIS A 707 17.72 30.73 7.04
CA HIS A 707 16.48 30.79 7.78
C HIS A 707 15.59 29.55 7.57
N LEU A 708 15.40 29.14 6.31
CA LEU A 708 14.68 27.91 5.98
C LEU A 708 15.33 26.69 6.63
N THR A 709 16.66 26.62 6.60
CA THR A 709 17.44 25.57 7.27
C THR A 709 17.15 25.48 8.77
N THR A 710 17.12 26.62 9.46
CA THR A 710 16.75 26.67 10.88
C THR A 710 15.31 26.22 11.13
N MET A 711 14.37 26.63 10.28
CA MET A 711 12.97 26.20 10.38
C MET A 711 12.80 24.69 10.21
N CYS A 712 13.50 24.11 9.24
CA CYS A 712 13.48 22.67 9.01
C CYS A 712 14.02 21.90 10.23
N ARG A 713 15.12 22.36 10.84
CA ARG A 713 15.68 21.74 12.05
C ARG A 713 14.74 21.82 13.24
N ILE A 714 14.19 23.01 13.52
CA ILE A 714 13.23 23.23 14.60
C ILE A 714 12.00 22.32 14.44
N SER A 715 11.48 22.22 13.21
CA SER A 715 10.31 21.38 12.92
C SER A 715 10.63 19.89 13.05
N ASN A 716 11.81 19.46 12.60
CA ASN A 716 12.28 18.09 12.76
C ASN A 716 12.40 17.74 14.25
N ASP A 717 13.12 18.55 15.03
CA ASP A 717 13.31 18.35 16.48
C ASP A 717 11.99 18.31 17.26
N TYR A 718 11.05 19.18 16.91
CA TYR A 718 9.73 19.19 17.53
C TYR A 718 8.99 17.85 17.36
N GLY A 719 9.06 17.30 16.14
CA GLY A 719 8.42 16.03 15.78
C GLY A 719 9.16 14.80 16.28
N SER A 720 10.49 14.86 16.34
CA SER A 720 11.34 13.69 16.62
C SER A 720 11.70 13.50 18.09
N LEU A 721 11.38 14.44 18.99
CA LEU A 721 11.83 14.39 20.40
C LEU A 721 11.67 13.01 21.06
N ALA A 722 10.50 12.39 20.96
CA ALA A 722 10.26 11.11 21.62
C ALA A 722 11.19 10.00 21.11
N ARG A 723 11.41 9.96 19.79
CA ARG A 723 12.34 9.05 19.13
C ARG A 723 13.77 9.39 19.55
N ASP A 724 14.18 10.65 19.44
CA ASP A 724 15.55 11.08 19.74
C ASP A 724 15.92 10.81 21.20
N THR A 725 15.00 11.02 22.15
CA THR A 725 15.21 10.66 23.56
C THR A 725 15.37 9.14 23.73
N ALA A 726 14.57 8.32 23.03
CA ALA A 726 14.67 6.87 23.11
C ALA A 726 15.99 6.34 22.51
N GLU A 727 16.42 6.92 21.39
CA GLU A 727 17.66 6.58 20.67
C GLU A 727 18.91 7.24 21.28
N ARG A 728 18.71 8.17 22.23
CA ARG A 728 19.77 9.00 22.84
C ARG A 728 20.50 9.87 21.81
N ASN A 729 19.75 10.38 20.87
CA ASN A 729 20.17 11.38 19.90
C ASN A 729 19.93 12.79 20.44
N VAL A 730 20.81 13.72 20.10
CA VAL A 730 20.71 15.13 20.50
C VAL A 730 19.56 15.80 19.73
N ASN A 731 18.73 16.52 20.46
CA ASN A 731 17.59 17.27 19.97
C ASN A 731 17.71 18.72 20.49
N SER A 732 17.19 19.71 19.77
CA SER A 732 17.17 21.11 20.22
C SER A 732 16.69 21.29 21.67
N MET A 733 15.72 20.50 22.14
CA MET A 733 15.16 20.61 23.50
C MET A 733 16.06 20.04 24.61
N HIS A 734 17.15 19.35 24.26
CA HIS A 734 18.18 18.91 25.20
C HIS A 734 19.20 20.04 25.52
N PHE A 735 19.19 21.15 24.79
CA PHE A 735 20.12 22.26 25.05
C PHE A 735 19.80 22.98 26.37
N PRO A 736 20.82 23.37 27.16
CA PRO A 736 20.64 23.98 28.48
C PRO A 736 19.92 25.33 28.44
N GLU A 737 19.85 25.99 27.28
CA GLU A 737 19.02 27.17 27.04
C GLU A 737 17.52 26.91 27.33
N PHE A 738 17.06 25.66 27.27
CA PHE A 738 15.69 25.27 27.60
C PHE A 738 15.43 25.03 29.09
N ARG A 739 16.41 25.23 29.98
CA ARG A 739 16.18 25.20 31.45
C ARG A 739 15.16 26.23 31.89
N GLN A 740 15.10 27.37 31.20
CA GLN A 740 14.19 28.46 31.47
C GLN A 740 13.54 28.91 30.16
N THR A 741 12.22 28.84 30.09
CA THR A 741 11.44 29.37 28.98
C THR A 741 10.23 30.14 29.48
N THR A 742 9.83 31.17 28.73
CA THR A 742 8.60 31.94 28.97
C THR A 742 7.34 31.18 28.52
N ALA A 743 7.50 30.08 27.78
CA ALA A 743 6.40 29.28 27.29
C ALA A 743 5.80 28.40 28.40
N THR A 744 4.47 28.45 28.53
CA THR A 744 3.72 27.62 29.48
C THR A 744 3.24 26.31 28.85
N GLY A 745 3.31 25.20 29.59
CA GLY A 745 2.79 23.88 29.21
C GLY A 745 2.45 23.05 30.44
N ASP A 746 1.61 22.02 30.27
CA ASP A 746 1.15 21.17 31.37
C ASP A 746 2.29 20.37 32.03
N ASP A 747 3.39 20.21 31.31
CA ASP A 747 4.63 19.58 31.78
C ASP A 747 5.85 20.29 31.15
N PRO A 748 7.07 20.08 31.70
CA PRO A 748 8.29 20.71 31.19
C PRO A 748 8.55 20.42 29.71
N THR A 749 8.21 19.24 29.22
CA THR A 749 8.39 18.84 27.81
C THR A 749 7.49 19.64 26.88
N LYS A 750 6.22 19.82 27.25
CA LYS A 750 5.28 20.68 26.50
C LYS A 750 5.71 22.14 26.51
N ALA A 751 6.21 22.64 27.65
CA ALA A 751 6.76 24.00 27.75
C ALA A 751 7.96 24.17 26.79
N LYS A 752 8.91 23.22 26.78
CA LYS A 752 10.04 23.19 25.85
C LYS A 752 9.59 23.11 24.38
N LYS A 753 8.62 22.25 24.05
CA LYS A 753 8.06 22.13 22.70
C LYS A 753 7.43 23.43 22.21
N LYS A 754 6.64 24.10 23.06
CA LYS A 754 6.02 25.39 22.75
C LYS A 754 7.06 26.48 22.60
N ALA A 755 8.10 26.49 23.44
CA ALA A 755 9.22 27.41 23.34
C ALA A 755 10.01 27.24 22.04
N LEU A 756 10.29 25.98 21.66
CA LEU A 756 10.98 25.65 20.41
C LEU A 756 10.15 26.10 19.19
N LEU A 757 8.83 25.87 19.21
CA LEU A 757 7.94 26.38 18.17
C LEU A 757 7.92 27.91 18.14
N SER A 758 7.84 28.60 19.28
CA SER A 758 7.86 30.07 19.30
C SER A 758 9.18 30.63 18.76
N LEU A 759 10.30 29.96 18.99
CA LEU A 759 11.58 30.33 18.38
C LEU A 759 11.51 30.18 16.86
N GLY A 760 10.79 29.20 16.32
CA GLY A 760 10.51 29.10 14.88
C GLY A 760 9.47 30.13 14.38
N GLU A 761 8.46 30.46 15.18
CA GLU A 761 7.36 31.37 14.81
C GLU A 761 7.71 32.86 14.91
N ASP A 762 8.50 33.30 15.89
CA ASP A 762 9.04 34.67 15.93
C ASP A 762 9.98 34.93 14.74
N TYR A 763 10.56 33.85 14.20
CA TYR A 763 11.27 33.85 12.93
C TYR A 763 10.31 33.99 11.71
N ASN A 764 9.03 33.63 11.82
CA ASN A 764 8.00 33.80 10.77
C ASN A 764 7.40 35.21 10.66
N LEU A 765 7.45 36.02 11.73
CA LEU A 765 6.64 37.25 11.84
C LEU A 765 7.13 38.44 10.99
N HIS A 766 8.35 38.41 10.47
CA HIS A 766 8.87 39.48 9.60
C HIS A 766 9.45 38.90 8.30
N ARG A 767 8.64 38.96 7.23
CA ARG A 767 8.88 38.49 5.86
C ARG A 767 9.63 39.48 4.93
N PRO A 768 10.93 39.80 5.12
CA PRO A 768 11.73 40.28 3.98
C PRO A 768 12.42 39.14 3.22
N PRO A 769 13.32 38.33 3.80
CA PRO A 769 14.25 37.55 2.98
C PRO A 769 13.61 36.41 2.18
N VAL A 770 12.75 35.59 2.81
CA VAL A 770 12.09 34.44 2.12
C VAL A 770 11.08 34.93 1.08
N LEU A 771 10.28 35.95 1.43
CA LEU A 771 9.34 36.56 0.48
C LEU A 771 10.10 37.22 -0.68
N CYS A 772 11.18 37.96 -0.41
CA CYS A 772 12.05 38.53 -1.43
C CYS A 772 12.65 37.43 -2.31
N LEU A 773 13.15 36.33 -1.74
CA LEU A 773 13.67 35.20 -2.51
C LEU A 773 12.62 34.62 -3.46
N VAL A 774 11.39 34.39 -2.98
CA VAL A 774 10.28 33.91 -3.81
C VAL A 774 9.94 34.90 -4.93
N LEU A 775 9.90 36.21 -4.64
CA LEU A 775 9.63 37.25 -5.65
C LEU A 775 10.76 37.33 -6.69
N MET A 776 12.02 37.33 -6.26
CA MET A 776 13.20 37.35 -7.14
C MET A 776 13.23 36.14 -8.08
N LEU A 777 12.86 34.94 -7.60
CA LEU A 777 12.81 33.74 -8.43
C LEU A 777 11.63 33.76 -9.42
N ARG A 778 10.48 34.34 -9.05
CA ARG A 778 9.29 34.46 -9.94
C ARG A 778 9.55 35.34 -11.15
N GLU A 779 10.25 36.47 -11.00
CA GLU A 779 10.57 37.36 -12.11
C GLU A 779 11.42 36.68 -13.20
N LYS A 780 12.22 35.67 -12.83
CA LYS A 780 13.11 34.95 -13.76
C LYS A 780 12.40 33.87 -14.59
N LYS A 781 11.17 33.46 -14.21
CA LYS A 781 10.34 32.46 -14.94
C LYS A 781 9.77 33.00 -16.28
N HIS A 782 9.77 34.33 -16.51
CA HIS A 782 9.10 34.97 -17.65
C HIS A 782 9.98 35.29 -18.88
N ARG A 783 11.17 34.72 -19.03
CA ARG A 783 11.99 34.87 -20.26
C ARG A 783 12.21 33.53 -20.96
N PRO A 784 11.37 33.12 -21.92
CA PRO A 784 11.64 31.95 -22.76
C PRO A 784 12.79 32.24 -23.74
N LYS A 785 13.57 31.20 -24.03
CA LYS A 785 14.47 31.10 -25.19
C LYS A 785 13.64 31.36 -26.47
N ARG A 786 13.77 32.56 -27.04
CA ARG A 786 13.45 32.77 -28.46
C ARG A 786 14.71 32.50 -29.27
N ASP A 787 14.47 31.83 -30.40
CA ASP A 787 15.35 31.63 -31.54
C ASP A 787 16.39 30.50 -31.40
N LEU A 788 16.04 29.31 -31.91
CA LEU A 788 16.76 28.63 -32.99
C LEU A 788 15.92 27.45 -33.51
N PHE A 789 15.86 27.37 -34.83
CA PHE A 789 14.97 26.59 -35.70
C PHE A 789 14.87 25.08 -35.42
#